data_AF-A0A6D2I4J6-F1
#
_entry.id   AF-A0A6D2I4J6-F1
#
_cell.length_a   1.000
_cell.length_b   1.000
_cell.length_c   1.000
_cell.angle_alpha   90.00
_cell.angle_beta   90.00
_cell.angle_gamma   90.00
#
_symmetry.space_group_name_H-M   'P 1'
#
loop_
_entity.id
_entity.type
_entity.pdbx_description
1 polymer ?
#
loop_
_entity_poly.entity_id
_entity_poly.type
_entity_poly.pdbx_seq_one_letter_code
_entity_poly.pdbx_strand_id
1 'polypeptide(L)'
;METKNQSEFVLKELHSLAYNSNFIVPPHGHGGGGLALFWNEKVKVEILSSCDNFIDTHITYKRSFMLLSPMANQTTQREEKYGKRSLTWGKQETVPDHTKRREIWEKISDLGETRDSPWFLTGDCNEILANTEKQGGPRRSEASFGDFREFLSKNDLYDIQHTGNSLSWRGTRNTHLIHSRLDRALSNSAWTEVYPTGRSIYLPFEASDHRPIITFFEPVLQKKRGLFRYDRRMKSNEIIKKLVAKAWKHNPEATVEQRISRCRKEIAMWNRQYHQNSKRAIEEKKQQLEEAMSARIADENRIQSINALLRAAYKEEESYWKQRSRHIWLALGDKNSGYFHAATRDRKRINSITMLEDESGNTWYEENQIVGVISKYYSELFTSHERDRATMVNTILEPRVSDEENKTLTAEPTKEEVKNALFAIHPDKAPGPDGFSASLFQSNWEVVGDAITTEVKAFFMTGELPEGINDTHIRLIPKITSPIGVADYRPIALCNVYYKIISKMLTLRLKPILNGLIAENQSAFVPGRAISDNVLITHKHIWLATESGDYTSKTGYHIAREAQEQANTTPVTDEGLINWNRDVWNAHTSQKLKVFLWKLSSGALALGDNLLSRGLEINAEEVPITNLSTNIEEESFTEVIQAARNWICLPPIGTTGGTLFPWICWFLWLTRNNHIFDEKGFTRDTISKAIAKAREWEIAQIAPPQKEKTGKARDAGPPNPQTIVCFVDAAWRPENQAAGYGWVFKSGKDEFLKEGCKAEAPVRSPLAAEALALREALLEARSRGWTDLCIKSDSQTLVRAIRSNDNVAEIYGVVQDIHLLATSFVKISVEFTPRSQSQQADSIAKLALSLFVPFTSFVSRNN
;
A
#
# COMPACT_ATOMS: atom_id res chain seq x y z
N MET A 1 5.00 -7.62 -31.13
CA MET A 1 3.63 -8.18 -31.22
C MET A 1 3.73 -9.69 -31.24
N GLU A 2 2.86 -10.39 -30.53
CA GLU A 2 2.73 -11.84 -30.63
C GLU A 2 2.09 -12.23 -31.97
N THR A 3 2.52 -13.34 -32.55
CA THR A 3 1.92 -13.93 -33.74
C THR A 3 1.91 -15.45 -33.64
N LYS A 4 0.78 -16.08 -33.96
CA LYS A 4 0.69 -17.54 -34.14
C LYS A 4 0.98 -17.98 -35.57
N ASN A 5 1.13 -17.01 -36.48
CA ASN A 5 1.39 -17.25 -37.89
C ASN A 5 2.90 -17.39 -38.13
N GLN A 6 3.25 -18.27 -39.07
CA GLN A 6 4.63 -18.44 -39.55
C GLN A 6 5.14 -17.18 -40.22
N SER A 7 6.47 -16.99 -40.22
CA SER A 7 7.12 -15.77 -40.73
C SER A 7 6.70 -15.41 -42.16
N GLU A 8 6.52 -16.40 -43.04
CA GLU A 8 6.09 -16.19 -44.43
C GLU A 8 4.71 -15.51 -44.53
N PHE A 9 3.76 -15.94 -43.71
CA PHE A 9 2.43 -15.34 -43.67
C PHE A 9 2.49 -13.91 -43.12
N VAL A 10 3.23 -13.71 -42.03
CA VAL A 10 3.41 -12.40 -41.39
C VAL A 10 4.04 -11.40 -42.37
N LEU A 11 5.08 -11.81 -43.11
CA LEU A 11 5.75 -11.00 -44.11
C LEU A 11 4.84 -10.65 -45.30
N LYS A 12 3.98 -11.59 -45.72
CA LYS A 12 3.01 -11.33 -46.79
C LYS A 12 2.00 -10.24 -46.42
N GLU A 13 1.45 -10.28 -45.22
CA GLU A 13 0.48 -9.29 -44.75
C GLU A 13 1.13 -7.91 -44.53
N LEU A 14 2.40 -7.86 -44.11
CA LEU A 14 3.15 -6.62 -43.89
C LEU A 14 3.36 -5.78 -45.15
N HIS A 15 3.37 -6.38 -46.35
CA HIS A 15 3.48 -5.64 -47.60
C HIS A 15 2.39 -4.56 -47.74
N SER A 16 1.22 -4.76 -47.13
CA SER A 16 0.12 -3.79 -47.12
C SER A 16 0.30 -2.63 -46.14
N LEU A 17 1.18 -2.77 -45.14
CA LEU A 17 1.35 -1.85 -44.01
C LEU A 17 2.55 -0.89 -44.16
N ALA A 18 3.31 -1.00 -45.26
CA ALA A 18 4.44 -0.13 -45.61
C ALA A 18 5.56 -0.03 -44.54
N TYR A 19 5.76 -1.08 -43.74
CA TYR A 19 6.93 -1.23 -42.87
C TYR A 19 8.08 -1.83 -43.66
N ASN A 20 9.21 -1.12 -43.76
CA ASN A 20 10.36 -1.53 -44.58
C ASN A 20 11.37 -2.39 -43.80
N SER A 21 11.21 -2.52 -42.48
CA SER A 21 12.14 -3.28 -41.63
C SER A 21 11.38 -4.10 -40.59
N ASN A 22 11.89 -5.29 -40.30
CA ASN A 22 11.26 -6.24 -39.39
C ASN A 22 12.28 -7.15 -38.70
N PHE A 23 11.86 -7.72 -37.56
CA PHE A 23 12.54 -8.80 -36.86
C PHE A 23 11.47 -9.77 -36.33
N ILE A 24 11.62 -11.06 -36.64
CA ILE A 24 10.63 -12.09 -36.31
C ILE A 24 11.33 -13.25 -35.58
N VAL A 25 10.80 -13.60 -34.41
CA VAL A 25 11.08 -14.86 -33.71
C VAL A 25 9.96 -15.83 -34.08
N PRO A 26 10.23 -16.89 -34.86
CA PRO A 26 9.19 -17.77 -35.39
C PRO A 26 8.50 -18.60 -34.28
N PRO A 27 7.23 -18.97 -34.45
CA PRO A 27 6.52 -19.84 -33.50
C PRO A 27 7.03 -21.29 -33.55
N HIS A 28 7.20 -21.92 -32.38
CA HIS A 28 7.61 -23.33 -32.28
C HIS A 28 6.39 -24.27 -32.27
N GLY A 29 6.24 -25.09 -33.32
CA GLY A 29 5.24 -26.18 -33.38
C GLY A 29 3.79 -25.75 -33.69
N HIS A 30 2.87 -26.72 -33.72
CA HIS A 30 1.45 -26.47 -34.01
C HIS A 30 0.74 -25.89 -32.78
N GLY A 31 0.88 -24.58 -32.56
CA GLY A 31 0.19 -23.84 -31.49
C GLY A 31 1.09 -22.96 -30.61
N GLY A 32 2.41 -22.94 -30.85
CA GLY A 32 3.32 -22.02 -30.17
C GLY A 32 3.17 -20.58 -30.65
N GLY A 33 3.35 -19.61 -29.74
CA GLY A 33 3.42 -18.19 -30.09
C GLY A 33 4.81 -17.83 -30.65
N GLY A 34 4.87 -16.86 -31.58
CA GLY A 34 6.07 -16.22 -32.09
C GLY A 34 6.03 -14.71 -31.80
N LEU A 35 7.16 -14.02 -31.98
CA LEU A 35 7.25 -12.57 -31.76
C LEU A 35 7.59 -11.87 -33.07
N ALA A 36 6.99 -10.72 -33.30
CA ALA A 36 7.26 -9.91 -34.47
C ALA A 36 7.35 -8.43 -34.11
N LEU A 37 8.42 -7.78 -34.58
CA LEU A 37 8.70 -6.37 -34.41
C LEU A 37 8.87 -5.74 -35.80
N PHE A 38 8.19 -4.62 -36.04
CA PHE A 38 8.20 -3.91 -37.32
C PHE A 38 8.45 -2.43 -37.10
N TRP A 39 9.21 -1.80 -37.99
CA TRP A 39 9.50 -0.36 -37.89
C TRP A 39 9.73 0.28 -39.26
N ASN A 40 9.60 1.61 -39.28
CA ASN A 40 9.83 2.45 -40.45
C ASN A 40 11.31 2.83 -40.57
N GLU A 41 11.79 3.12 -41.78
CA GLU A 41 13.20 3.51 -42.05
C GLU A 41 13.69 4.71 -41.25
N LYS A 42 12.79 5.58 -40.82
CA LYS A 42 13.11 6.76 -39.99
C LYS A 42 13.57 6.39 -38.58
N VAL A 43 13.36 5.15 -38.14
CA VAL A 43 13.69 4.64 -36.82
C VAL A 43 14.83 3.65 -36.96
N LYS A 44 15.95 3.89 -36.27
CA LYS A 44 17.04 2.92 -36.21
C LYS A 44 16.78 1.98 -35.04
N VAL A 45 16.63 0.69 -35.31
CA VAL A 45 16.45 -0.36 -34.30
C VAL A 45 17.62 -1.32 -34.40
N GLU A 46 18.27 -1.57 -33.27
CA GLU A 46 19.33 -2.56 -33.09
C GLU A 46 18.83 -3.65 -32.15
N ILE A 47 18.88 -4.91 -32.58
CA ILE A 47 18.49 -6.05 -31.75
C ILE A 47 19.70 -6.44 -30.91
N LEU A 48 19.57 -6.32 -29.58
CA LEU A 48 20.65 -6.66 -28.65
C LEU A 48 20.61 -8.15 -28.30
N SER A 49 19.41 -8.65 -28.01
CA SER A 49 19.16 -10.06 -27.73
C SER A 49 17.70 -10.40 -28.03
N SER A 50 17.40 -11.68 -28.21
CA SER A 50 16.03 -12.15 -28.35
C SER A 50 15.90 -13.59 -27.88
N CYS A 51 14.73 -13.95 -27.39
CA CYS A 51 14.34 -15.32 -27.12
C CYS A 51 12.85 -15.50 -27.45
N ASP A 52 12.33 -16.71 -27.24
CA ASP A 52 10.91 -17.03 -27.46
C ASP A 52 9.95 -16.18 -26.60
N ASN A 53 10.50 -15.52 -25.58
CA ASN A 53 9.76 -14.73 -24.61
C ASN A 53 9.88 -13.22 -24.87
N PHE A 54 11.04 -12.71 -25.27
CA PHE A 54 11.19 -11.26 -25.44
C PHE A 54 12.14 -10.88 -26.57
N ILE A 55 11.95 -9.67 -27.08
CA ILE A 55 12.90 -9.02 -27.98
C ILE A 55 13.48 -7.82 -27.25
N ASP A 56 14.80 -7.81 -27.10
CA ASP A 56 15.56 -6.71 -26.50
C ASP A 56 16.17 -5.85 -27.59
N THR A 57 15.85 -4.56 -27.54
CA THR A 57 16.23 -3.64 -28.62
C THR A 57 16.78 -2.34 -28.09
N HIS A 58 17.69 -1.77 -28.86
CA HIS A 58 18.14 -0.40 -28.75
C HIS A 58 17.57 0.41 -29.91
N ILE A 59 16.71 1.38 -29.59
CA ILE A 59 15.98 2.20 -30.55
C ILE A 59 16.57 3.61 -30.54
N THR A 60 16.95 4.11 -31.71
CA THR A 60 17.40 5.49 -31.89
C THR A 60 16.43 6.24 -32.81
N TYR A 61 15.72 7.21 -32.23
CA TYR A 61 14.82 8.11 -32.95
C TYR A 61 14.80 9.49 -32.29
N LYS A 62 15.50 10.47 -32.89
CA LYS A 62 15.81 11.82 -32.33
C LYS A 62 16.65 11.80 -31.03
N ARG A 63 16.48 10.79 -30.15
CA ARG A 63 17.32 10.38 -29.01
C ARG A 63 17.35 8.85 -28.94
N SER A 64 18.39 8.28 -28.31
CA SER A 64 18.53 6.83 -28.12
C SER A 64 17.82 6.37 -26.83
N PHE A 65 17.09 5.25 -26.90
CA PHE A 65 16.46 4.58 -25.76
C PHE A 65 16.32 3.08 -26.03
N MET A 66 16.28 2.25 -24.98
CA MET A 66 16.09 0.80 -25.14
C MET A 66 14.65 0.38 -24.92
N LEU A 67 14.14 -0.53 -25.75
CA LEU A 67 12.81 -1.12 -25.66
C LEU A 67 12.97 -2.64 -25.45
N LEU A 68 12.46 -3.12 -24.33
CA LEU A 68 12.28 -4.54 -24.07
C LEU A 68 10.81 -4.87 -24.32
N SER A 69 10.52 -5.82 -25.18
CA SER A 69 9.14 -6.30 -25.37
C SER A 69 9.05 -7.70 -24.75
N PRO A 70 8.60 -7.82 -23.49
CA PRO A 70 8.50 -9.10 -22.82
C PRO A 70 7.20 -9.81 -23.17
N MET A 71 7.27 -11.13 -23.16
CA MET A 71 6.15 -12.04 -23.19
C MET A 71 6.57 -13.37 -22.57
N ALA A 72 5.71 -13.99 -21.77
CA ALA A 72 5.93 -15.36 -21.30
C ALA A 72 5.16 -16.31 -22.22
N ASN A 73 5.83 -16.95 -23.17
CA ASN A 73 5.21 -17.92 -24.04
C ASN A 73 4.90 -19.20 -23.24
N GLN A 74 3.63 -19.47 -22.96
CA GLN A 74 3.19 -20.77 -22.47
C GLN A 74 2.59 -21.57 -23.62
N THR A 75 3.44 -22.28 -24.35
CA THR A 75 3.02 -23.48 -25.07
C THR A 75 4.22 -24.39 -25.27
N THR A 76 4.34 -25.42 -24.44
CA THR A 76 5.13 -26.62 -24.77
C THR A 76 4.19 -27.74 -25.19
N GLN A 77 4.18 -28.05 -26.50
CA GLN A 77 3.74 -29.36 -26.98
C GLN A 77 4.77 -30.42 -26.54
N ARG A 78 4.25 -31.53 -26.01
CA ARG A 78 4.95 -32.81 -25.84
C ARG A 78 5.46 -33.32 -27.19
N GLU A 79 6.65 -33.89 -27.21
CA GLU A 79 7.16 -34.73 -28.29
C GLU A 79 6.22 -35.93 -28.53
N GLU A 80 5.81 -36.12 -29.79
CA GLU A 80 5.09 -37.31 -30.26
C GLU A 80 6.04 -38.48 -30.51
N LYS A 81 5.69 -39.68 -30.03
CA LYS A 81 6.25 -40.94 -30.51
C LYS A 81 5.12 -41.97 -30.75
N TYR A 82 4.76 -42.09 -32.03
CA TYR A 82 3.96 -43.12 -32.73
C TYR A 82 2.50 -43.40 -32.32
N GLY A 83 1.58 -43.24 -33.29
CA GLY A 83 0.39 -44.10 -33.43
C GLY A 83 -0.94 -43.40 -33.65
N LYS A 84 -1.40 -43.34 -34.92
CA LYS A 84 -2.74 -42.88 -35.36
C LYS A 84 -3.90 -43.50 -34.56
N ARG A 85 -4.81 -42.68 -34.02
CA ARG A 85 -6.25 -42.57 -34.41
C ARG A 85 -7.07 -41.68 -33.45
N SER A 86 -7.82 -40.75 -34.07
CA SER A 86 -9.12 -40.20 -33.68
C SER A 86 -9.25 -39.24 -32.48
N LEU A 87 -9.50 -37.97 -32.84
CA LEU A 87 -10.17 -36.88 -32.11
C LEU A 87 -10.97 -37.25 -30.83
N THR A 88 -10.63 -36.59 -29.73
CA THR A 88 -11.59 -36.00 -28.78
C THR A 88 -10.96 -34.77 -28.13
N TRP A 89 -11.62 -33.62 -28.29
CA TRP A 89 -11.29 -32.35 -27.65
C TRP A 89 -11.80 -32.33 -26.21
N GLY A 90 -10.96 -32.02 -25.23
CA GLY A 90 -11.43 -31.77 -23.86
C GLY A 90 -10.39 -31.78 -22.74
N LYS A 91 -9.98 -30.56 -22.33
CA LYS A 91 -9.55 -30.15 -20.97
C LYS A 91 -8.39 -30.88 -20.28
N GLN A 92 -7.22 -30.24 -20.32
CA GLN A 92 -6.32 -30.21 -19.17
C GLN A 92 -6.00 -28.74 -18.86
N GLU A 93 -6.51 -28.24 -17.73
CA GLU A 93 -6.13 -26.96 -17.16
C GLU A 93 -4.69 -27.07 -16.65
N THR A 94 -3.74 -26.69 -17.49
CA THR A 94 -2.38 -26.40 -17.05
C THR A 94 -2.40 -25.11 -16.24
N VAL A 95 -2.10 -25.24 -14.95
CA VAL A 95 -1.66 -24.13 -14.07
C VAL A 95 -0.64 -23.29 -14.84
N PRO A 96 -0.82 -21.96 -14.98
CA PRO A 96 0.22 -21.13 -15.56
C PRO A 96 1.41 -21.10 -14.61
N ASP A 97 2.45 -21.82 -15.00
CA ASP A 97 3.74 -22.02 -14.33
C ASP A 97 4.29 -20.72 -13.70
N HIS A 98 4.05 -20.56 -12.39
CA HIS A 98 4.50 -19.39 -11.61
C HIS A 98 6.03 -19.30 -11.61
N THR A 99 6.71 -20.45 -11.56
CA THR A 99 8.17 -20.55 -11.53
C THR A 99 8.79 -20.02 -12.82
N LYS A 100 8.26 -20.41 -13.99
CA LYS A 100 8.78 -19.92 -15.28
C LYS A 100 8.56 -18.43 -15.51
N ARG A 101 7.46 -17.86 -15.01
CA ARG A 101 7.23 -16.39 -15.10
C ARG A 101 8.23 -15.63 -14.25
N ARG A 102 8.52 -16.14 -13.05
CA ARG A 102 9.57 -15.59 -12.19
C ARG A 102 10.95 -15.63 -12.84
N GLU A 103 11.33 -16.75 -13.48
CA GLU A 103 12.60 -16.86 -14.21
C GLU A 103 12.72 -15.81 -15.34
N ILE A 104 11.62 -15.52 -16.04
CA ILE A 104 11.61 -14.47 -17.08
C ILE A 104 11.79 -13.09 -16.46
N TRP A 105 11.11 -12.79 -15.36
CA TRP A 105 11.26 -11.52 -14.65
C TRP A 105 12.66 -11.35 -14.05
N GLU A 106 13.28 -12.41 -13.55
CA GLU A 106 14.68 -12.42 -13.10
C GLU A 106 15.61 -12.11 -14.27
N LYS A 107 15.47 -12.78 -15.43
CA LYS A 107 16.26 -12.47 -16.64
C LYS A 107 16.10 -11.02 -17.10
N ILE A 108 14.88 -10.49 -17.10
CA ILE A 108 14.65 -9.08 -17.45
C ILE A 108 15.27 -8.15 -16.41
N SER A 109 15.29 -8.56 -15.14
CA SER A 109 15.92 -7.79 -14.07
C SER A 109 17.44 -7.73 -14.23
N ASP A 110 18.08 -8.84 -14.60
CA ASP A 110 19.52 -8.91 -14.85
C ASP A 110 19.91 -8.00 -16.04
N LEU A 111 19.08 -7.97 -17.08
CA LEU A 111 19.23 -7.01 -18.18
C LEU A 111 19.10 -5.56 -17.68
N GLY A 112 18.23 -5.29 -16.72
CA GLY A 112 18.05 -3.96 -16.10
C GLY A 112 19.21 -3.52 -15.22
N GLU A 113 19.79 -4.43 -14.41
CA GLU A 113 20.89 -4.13 -13.48
C GLU A 113 22.17 -3.68 -14.20
N THR A 114 22.39 -4.14 -15.42
CA THR A 114 23.54 -3.75 -16.26
C THR A 114 23.35 -2.41 -16.98
N ARG A 115 22.20 -1.75 -16.83
CA ARG A 115 21.80 -0.56 -17.62
C ARG A 115 21.70 0.71 -16.77
N ASP A 116 22.47 1.72 -17.16
CA ASP A 116 22.37 3.09 -16.64
C ASP A 116 21.49 4.03 -17.50
N SER A 117 20.78 3.49 -18.50
CA SER A 117 20.05 4.28 -19.50
C SER A 117 18.52 4.17 -19.38
N PRO A 118 17.77 5.16 -19.91
CA PRO A 118 16.32 5.07 -20.08
C PRO A 118 15.87 3.78 -20.77
N TRP A 119 14.96 3.02 -20.15
CA TRP A 119 14.36 1.85 -20.77
C TRP A 119 12.85 1.80 -20.57
N PHE A 120 12.19 1.25 -21.59
CA PHE A 120 10.75 1.14 -21.73
C PHE A 120 10.39 -0.32 -22.02
N LEU A 121 9.34 -0.81 -21.36
CA LEU A 121 8.88 -2.19 -21.41
C LEU A 121 7.43 -2.22 -21.89
N THR A 122 7.14 -2.90 -23.00
CA THR A 122 5.76 -2.95 -23.53
C THR A 122 5.37 -4.29 -24.11
N GLY A 123 4.14 -4.71 -23.84
CA GLY A 123 3.59 -5.98 -24.31
C GLY A 123 2.74 -6.67 -23.26
N ASP A 124 2.41 -7.94 -23.54
CA ASP A 124 1.65 -8.81 -22.66
C ASP A 124 2.53 -9.37 -21.54
N CYS A 125 2.27 -8.93 -20.31
CA CYS A 125 2.97 -9.39 -19.12
C CYS A 125 2.39 -10.69 -18.53
N ASN A 126 1.24 -11.16 -19.01
CA ASN A 126 0.51 -12.33 -18.50
C ASN A 126 0.26 -12.31 -16.97
N GLU A 127 0.19 -11.10 -16.39
CA GLU A 127 -0.02 -10.91 -14.95
C GLU A 127 -0.70 -9.56 -14.62
N ILE A 128 -1.48 -9.55 -13.54
CA ILE A 128 -2.19 -8.40 -12.99
C ILE A 128 -1.63 -8.00 -11.62
N LEU A 129 -1.74 -6.72 -11.27
CA LEU A 129 -1.24 -6.20 -10.00
C LEU A 129 -2.25 -6.31 -8.85
N ALA A 130 -3.54 -6.42 -9.16
CA ALA A 130 -4.60 -6.57 -8.16
C ALA A 130 -5.87 -7.11 -8.81
N ASN A 131 -6.81 -7.60 -7.99
CA ASN A 131 -8.12 -8.03 -8.46
C ASN A 131 -8.95 -6.90 -9.11
N THR A 132 -8.59 -5.63 -8.93
CA THR A 132 -9.23 -4.49 -9.61
C THR A 132 -8.92 -4.43 -11.10
N GLU A 133 -7.86 -5.10 -11.55
CA GLU A 133 -7.44 -5.19 -12.96
C GLU A 133 -8.03 -6.42 -13.66
N LYS A 134 -9.08 -7.00 -13.08
CA LYS A 134 -9.79 -8.17 -13.58
C LYS A 134 -11.29 -8.03 -13.34
N GLN A 135 -12.08 -8.40 -14.35
CA GLN A 135 -13.53 -8.47 -14.26
C GLN A 135 -13.99 -9.87 -14.68
N GLY A 136 -14.88 -10.48 -13.89
CA GLY A 136 -15.37 -11.84 -14.12
C GLY A 136 -14.43 -12.93 -13.59
N GLY A 137 -14.98 -14.14 -13.44
CA GLY A 137 -14.30 -15.30 -12.85
C GLY A 137 -13.92 -15.16 -11.36
N PRO A 138 -13.27 -16.16 -10.76
CA PRO A 138 -12.88 -16.15 -9.34
C PRO A 138 -11.86 -15.06 -9.00
N ARG A 139 -11.91 -14.53 -7.76
CA ARG A 139 -10.87 -13.64 -7.23
C ARG A 139 -9.58 -14.43 -6.97
N ARG A 140 -8.44 -13.81 -7.23
CA ARG A 140 -7.11 -14.35 -6.91
C ARG A 140 -6.68 -13.92 -5.50
N SER A 141 -5.84 -14.72 -4.85
CA SER A 141 -5.24 -14.34 -3.56
C SER A 141 -4.28 -13.14 -3.74
N GLU A 142 -4.22 -12.24 -2.76
CA GLU A 142 -3.30 -11.08 -2.80
C GLU A 142 -1.83 -11.51 -2.90
N ALA A 143 -1.47 -12.66 -2.29
CA ALA A 143 -0.13 -13.22 -2.38
C ALA A 143 0.28 -13.53 -3.82
N SER A 144 -0.67 -13.90 -4.70
CA SER A 144 -0.37 -14.24 -6.10
C SER A 144 0.09 -13.04 -6.95
N PHE A 145 -0.04 -11.80 -6.45
CA PHE A 145 0.45 -10.59 -7.12
C PHE A 145 1.83 -10.15 -6.62
N GLY A 146 2.36 -10.79 -5.57
CA GLY A 146 3.59 -10.39 -4.89
C GLY A 146 4.79 -10.35 -5.82
N ASP A 147 5.04 -11.45 -6.52
CA ASP A 147 6.21 -11.62 -7.41
C ASP A 147 6.26 -10.54 -8.51
N PHE A 148 5.12 -10.22 -9.13
CA PHE A 148 5.07 -9.20 -10.18
C PHE A 148 5.25 -7.78 -9.62
N ARG A 149 4.67 -7.48 -8.44
CA ARG A 149 4.88 -6.20 -7.75
C ARG A 149 6.35 -6.03 -7.36
N GLU A 150 6.98 -7.09 -6.88
CA GLU A 150 8.41 -7.11 -6.54
C GLU A 150 9.28 -6.87 -7.78
N PHE A 151 9.00 -7.56 -8.89
CA PHE A 151 9.69 -7.35 -10.16
C PHE A 151 9.65 -5.88 -10.61
N LEU A 152 8.46 -5.26 -10.62
CA LEU A 152 8.32 -3.85 -11.00
C LEU A 152 9.09 -2.93 -10.04
N SER A 153 9.00 -3.18 -8.74
CA SER A 153 9.68 -2.38 -7.72
C SER A 153 11.20 -2.50 -7.79
N LYS A 154 11.73 -3.72 -8.00
CA LYS A 154 13.18 -3.98 -8.10
C LYS A 154 13.79 -3.23 -9.29
N ASN A 155 13.03 -3.13 -10.38
CA ASN A 155 13.50 -2.58 -11.65
C ASN A 155 13.16 -1.09 -11.88
N ASP A 156 12.64 -0.39 -10.86
CA ASP A 156 12.17 1.01 -11.00
C ASP A 156 11.12 1.15 -12.12
N LEU A 157 10.32 0.10 -12.42
CA LEU A 157 9.35 0.08 -13.52
C LEU A 157 7.95 0.45 -13.05
N TYR A 158 7.29 1.34 -13.82
CA TYR A 158 5.94 1.82 -13.51
C TYR A 158 5.09 1.96 -14.76
N ASP A 159 3.78 1.79 -14.59
CA ASP A 159 2.80 2.07 -15.64
C ASP A 159 2.90 3.53 -16.11
N ILE A 160 3.01 3.70 -17.43
CA ILE A 160 2.81 4.99 -18.08
C ILE A 160 1.32 5.38 -17.94
N GLN A 161 1.06 6.68 -17.79
CA GLN A 161 -0.30 7.22 -17.76
C GLN A 161 -1.05 6.82 -19.04
N HIS A 162 -2.28 6.31 -18.91
CA HIS A 162 -3.02 5.73 -20.01
C HIS A 162 -4.51 6.14 -20.06
N THR A 163 -5.08 6.12 -21.26
CA THR A 163 -6.53 6.26 -21.52
C THR A 163 -7.15 5.03 -22.17
N GLY A 164 -8.48 4.99 -22.20
CA GLY A 164 -9.26 3.89 -22.73
C GLY A 164 -9.47 2.80 -21.69
N ASN A 165 -10.21 1.75 -22.09
CA ASN A 165 -10.47 0.62 -21.20
C ASN A 165 -9.20 -0.23 -21.06
N SER A 166 -8.59 -0.20 -19.87
CA SER A 166 -7.32 -0.86 -19.58
C SER A 166 -7.42 -2.38 -19.42
N LEU A 167 -8.63 -2.96 -19.40
CA LEU A 167 -8.82 -4.42 -19.48
C LEU A 167 -8.53 -4.87 -20.91
N SER A 168 -7.24 -5.06 -21.19
CA SER A 168 -6.68 -5.29 -22.52
C SER A 168 -7.07 -6.63 -23.11
N TRP A 169 -7.25 -7.66 -22.30
CA TRP A 169 -7.56 -9.01 -22.75
C TRP A 169 -8.99 -9.42 -22.38
N ARG A 170 -9.62 -10.20 -23.26
CA ARG A 170 -10.93 -10.82 -23.06
C ARG A 170 -10.90 -12.29 -23.46
N GLY A 171 -11.31 -13.18 -22.56
CA GLY A 171 -11.53 -14.57 -22.95
C GLY A 171 -12.47 -15.33 -22.01
N THR A 172 -13.00 -16.44 -22.51
CA THR A 172 -13.83 -17.35 -21.72
C THR A 172 -12.96 -18.46 -21.16
N ARG A 173 -12.87 -18.55 -19.83
CA ARG A 173 -12.21 -19.66 -19.13
C ARG A 173 -13.27 -20.47 -18.41
N ASN A 174 -13.34 -21.76 -18.70
CA ASN A 174 -14.45 -22.62 -18.30
C ASN A 174 -15.80 -22.04 -18.72
N THR A 175 -16.58 -21.54 -17.75
CA THR A 175 -17.90 -20.93 -17.95
C THR A 175 -17.91 -19.43 -17.68
N HIS A 176 -16.76 -18.84 -17.33
CA HIS A 176 -16.69 -17.44 -16.95
C HIS A 176 -16.07 -16.63 -18.09
N LEU A 177 -16.78 -15.59 -18.50
CA LEU A 177 -16.20 -14.52 -19.29
C LEU A 177 -15.29 -13.69 -18.38
N ILE A 178 -14.03 -13.55 -18.77
CA ILE A 178 -13.00 -12.84 -18.00
C ILE A 178 -12.43 -11.73 -18.88
N HIS A 179 -12.31 -10.55 -18.28
CA HIS A 179 -11.56 -9.42 -18.82
C HIS A 179 -10.40 -9.14 -17.87
N SER A 180 -9.19 -8.89 -18.39
CA SER A 180 -8.01 -8.65 -17.56
C SER A 180 -7.03 -7.69 -18.23
N ARG A 181 -6.29 -6.92 -17.43
CA ARG A 181 -5.22 -6.03 -17.92
C ARG A 181 -3.90 -6.78 -18.00
N LEU A 182 -3.64 -7.41 -19.14
CA LEU A 182 -2.42 -8.20 -19.36
C LEU A 182 -1.36 -7.39 -20.10
N ASP A 183 -1.78 -6.55 -21.03
CA ASP A 183 -0.91 -5.69 -21.84
C ASP A 183 -0.60 -4.38 -21.11
N ARG A 184 0.68 -4.01 -21.07
CA ARG A 184 1.15 -2.79 -20.40
C ARG A 184 2.19 -2.03 -21.21
N ALA A 185 2.33 -0.76 -20.82
CA ALA A 185 3.42 0.12 -21.20
C ALA A 185 4.04 0.62 -19.89
N LEU A 186 5.22 0.10 -19.57
CA LEU A 186 5.96 0.31 -18.33
C LEU A 186 7.24 1.07 -18.64
N SER A 187 7.66 1.96 -17.76
CA SER A 187 8.89 2.74 -17.94
C SER A 187 9.62 2.93 -16.63
N ASN A 188 10.94 3.09 -16.71
CA ASN A 188 11.71 3.50 -15.54
C ASN A 188 11.72 5.01 -15.32
N SER A 189 12.18 5.44 -14.15
CA SER A 189 12.25 6.86 -13.80
C SER A 189 13.13 7.65 -14.78
N ALA A 190 14.24 7.06 -15.26
CA ALA A 190 15.12 7.70 -16.24
C ALA A 190 14.40 7.96 -17.58
N TRP A 191 13.58 7.02 -18.04
CA TRP A 191 12.75 7.20 -19.23
C TRP A 191 11.70 8.30 -19.07
N THR A 192 11.02 8.34 -17.92
CA THR A 192 10.05 9.40 -17.60
C THR A 192 10.69 10.80 -17.57
N GLU A 193 11.96 10.91 -17.16
CA GLU A 193 12.68 12.19 -17.20
C GLU A 193 12.98 12.66 -18.64
N VAL A 194 13.20 11.73 -19.58
CA VAL A 194 13.45 12.04 -21.00
C VAL A 194 12.14 12.33 -21.76
N TYR A 195 11.06 11.61 -21.43
CA TYR A 195 9.74 11.71 -22.06
C TYR A 195 8.65 12.05 -21.03
N PRO A 196 8.64 13.26 -20.47
CA PRO A 196 7.75 13.61 -19.37
C PRO A 196 6.26 13.69 -19.76
N THR A 197 5.96 13.79 -21.07
CA THR A 197 4.59 13.73 -21.63
C THR A 197 4.28 12.34 -22.21
N GLY A 198 5.11 11.33 -21.95
CA GLY A 198 4.86 9.96 -22.35
C GLY A 198 3.52 9.46 -21.86
N ARG A 199 2.73 8.88 -22.77
CA ARG A 199 1.36 8.41 -22.49
C ARG A 199 1.00 7.22 -23.34
N SER A 200 0.06 6.41 -22.88
CA SER A 200 -0.46 5.24 -23.61
C SER A 200 -1.97 5.36 -23.86
N ILE A 201 -2.48 4.71 -24.89
CA ILE A 201 -3.91 4.59 -25.16
C ILE A 201 -4.24 3.13 -25.41
N TYR A 202 -5.22 2.59 -24.70
CA TYR A 202 -5.86 1.32 -25.00
C TYR A 202 -6.96 1.54 -26.05
N LEU A 203 -6.78 0.97 -27.24
CA LEU A 203 -7.76 1.07 -28.31
C LEU A 203 -8.95 0.11 -28.11
N PRO A 204 -10.06 0.30 -28.85
CA PRO A 204 -11.14 -0.68 -28.96
C PRO A 204 -10.65 -2.06 -29.43
N PHE A 205 -11.45 -3.10 -29.16
CA PHE A 205 -11.22 -4.42 -29.75
C PHE A 205 -11.58 -4.36 -31.23
N GLU A 206 -10.66 -4.79 -32.10
CA GLU A 206 -10.88 -4.90 -33.54
C GLU A 206 -10.41 -6.29 -33.99
N ALA A 207 -11.33 -7.25 -34.00
CA ALA A 207 -11.12 -8.66 -34.39
C ALA A 207 -10.10 -9.49 -33.57
N SER A 208 -9.54 -8.96 -32.48
CA SER A 208 -8.64 -9.65 -31.55
C SER A 208 -9.27 -9.82 -30.16
N ASP A 209 -8.82 -10.83 -29.41
CA ASP A 209 -9.12 -10.99 -27.98
C ASP A 209 -8.26 -10.07 -27.09
N HIS A 210 -7.31 -9.33 -27.69
CA HIS A 210 -6.56 -8.25 -27.08
C HIS A 210 -6.91 -6.86 -27.67
N ARG A 211 -6.79 -5.83 -26.84
CA ARG A 211 -6.82 -4.41 -27.23
C ARG A 211 -5.43 -3.96 -27.66
N PRO A 212 -5.27 -3.29 -28.80
CA PRO A 212 -4.02 -2.64 -29.13
C PRO A 212 -3.67 -1.54 -28.13
N ILE A 213 -2.39 -1.44 -27.76
CA ILE A 213 -1.85 -0.30 -26.99
C ILE A 213 -1.00 0.54 -27.91
N ILE A 214 -1.27 1.85 -27.96
CA ILE A 214 -0.40 2.83 -28.61
C ILE A 214 0.28 3.66 -27.53
N THR A 215 1.61 3.75 -27.57
CA THR A 215 2.38 4.62 -26.67
C THR A 215 2.99 5.77 -27.45
N PHE A 216 2.79 7.00 -26.97
CA PHE A 216 3.30 8.23 -27.57
C PHE A 216 4.56 8.68 -26.82
N PHE A 217 5.63 8.90 -27.57
CA PHE A 217 6.92 9.38 -27.05
C PHE A 217 7.14 10.82 -27.51
N GLU A 218 6.74 11.79 -26.68
CA GLU A 218 6.96 13.20 -26.97
C GLU A 218 8.10 13.76 -26.11
N PRO A 219 9.28 14.04 -26.68
CA PRO A 219 10.32 14.75 -25.95
C PRO A 219 9.91 16.22 -25.82
N VAL A 220 9.73 16.71 -24.59
CA VAL A 220 9.55 18.16 -24.38
C VAL A 220 10.89 18.84 -24.68
N LEU A 221 10.93 19.61 -25.77
CA LEU A 221 12.12 20.34 -26.22
C LEU A 221 12.44 21.58 -25.36
N GLN A 222 11.57 22.01 -24.45
CA GLN A 222 11.76 23.22 -23.66
C GLN A 222 12.15 22.92 -22.20
N LYS A 223 13.36 23.32 -21.81
CA LYS A 223 13.72 23.49 -20.39
C LYS A 223 12.82 24.58 -19.80
N LYS A 224 11.77 24.18 -19.07
CA LYS A 224 10.92 25.12 -18.32
C LYS A 224 11.78 25.86 -17.29
N ARG A 225 11.63 27.19 -17.21
CA ARG A 225 12.25 27.98 -16.14
C ARG A 225 11.67 27.50 -14.80
N GLY A 226 12.53 26.99 -13.92
CA GLY A 226 12.12 26.53 -12.59
C GLY A 226 11.55 27.68 -11.76
N LEU A 227 10.48 27.39 -11.00
CA LEU A 227 9.94 28.32 -10.01
C LEU A 227 10.97 28.54 -8.90
N PHE A 228 11.16 29.80 -8.48
CA PHE A 228 11.96 30.10 -7.30
C PHE A 228 11.29 29.52 -6.05
N ARG A 229 12.09 28.83 -5.23
CA ARG A 229 11.67 28.31 -3.94
C ARG A 229 12.81 28.55 -2.95
N TYR A 230 12.50 29.19 -1.84
CA TYR A 230 13.47 29.43 -0.79
C TYR A 230 13.93 28.11 -0.17
N ASP A 231 15.24 27.91 -0.12
CA ASP A 231 15.85 26.78 0.55
C ASP A 231 15.88 27.05 2.05
N ARG A 232 15.20 26.21 2.83
CA ARG A 232 14.98 26.46 4.25
C ARG A 232 16.23 26.22 5.08
N ARG A 233 17.21 25.48 4.54
CA ARG A 233 18.52 25.30 5.18
C ARG A 233 19.23 26.64 5.39
N MET A 234 18.89 27.63 4.58
CA MET A 234 19.46 28.98 4.64
C MET A 234 18.94 29.82 5.81
N LYS A 235 17.95 29.33 6.61
CA LYS A 235 17.38 30.09 7.73
C LYS A 235 18.42 30.58 8.75
N SER A 236 19.48 29.79 8.97
CA SER A 236 20.55 30.10 9.93
C SER A 236 21.78 30.73 9.26
N ASN A 237 21.74 30.99 7.95
CA ASN A 237 22.88 31.54 7.24
C ASN A 237 22.95 33.07 7.44
N GLU A 238 23.99 33.52 8.14
CA GLU A 238 24.20 34.93 8.45
C GLU A 238 24.40 35.82 7.21
N ILE A 239 24.95 35.29 6.11
CA ILE A 239 25.07 36.01 4.84
C ILE A 239 23.67 36.29 4.27
N ILE A 240 22.79 35.29 4.32
CA ILE A 240 21.41 35.43 3.85
C ILE A 240 20.64 36.41 4.72
N LYS A 241 20.77 36.36 6.06
CA LYS A 241 20.14 37.34 6.95
C LYS A 241 20.59 38.78 6.64
N LYS A 242 21.89 38.99 6.44
CA LYS A 242 22.44 40.31 6.04
C LYS A 242 21.91 40.76 4.67
N LEU A 243 21.81 39.84 3.72
CA LEU A 243 21.29 40.11 2.37
C LEU A 243 19.80 40.45 2.41
N VAL A 244 19.00 39.75 3.21
CA VAL A 244 17.59 40.09 3.47
C VAL A 244 17.49 41.46 4.11
N ALA A 245 18.27 41.76 5.16
CA ALA A 245 18.28 43.06 5.81
C ALA A 245 18.62 44.21 4.85
N LYS A 246 19.65 44.03 4.01
CA LYS A 246 20.05 45.01 2.99
C LYS A 246 18.94 45.21 1.95
N ALA A 247 18.38 44.13 1.42
CA ALA A 247 17.33 44.19 0.41
C ALA A 247 16.03 44.81 0.97
N TRP A 248 15.67 44.44 2.20
CA TRP A 248 14.46 44.92 2.86
C TRP A 248 14.54 46.41 3.19
N LYS A 249 15.69 46.89 3.69
CA LYS A 249 15.89 48.31 4.06
C LYS A 249 16.26 49.23 2.88
N HIS A 250 16.34 48.70 1.66
CA HIS A 250 16.81 49.45 0.50
C HIS A 250 15.95 50.67 0.15
N ASN A 251 14.62 50.55 0.24
CA ASN A 251 13.69 51.65 0.03
C ASN A 251 12.65 51.68 1.17
N PRO A 252 12.66 52.69 2.06
CA PRO A 252 11.70 52.84 3.14
C PRO A 252 10.24 53.02 2.69
N GLU A 253 10.00 53.53 1.49
CA GLU A 253 8.64 53.75 0.95
C GLU A 253 8.11 52.55 0.16
N ALA A 254 8.92 51.52 -0.06
CA ALA A 254 8.50 50.33 -0.79
C ALA A 254 7.47 49.51 -0.01
N THR A 255 6.48 48.98 -0.73
CA THR A 255 5.51 48.04 -0.16
C THR A 255 6.17 46.72 0.24
N VAL A 256 5.50 45.94 1.08
CA VAL A 256 5.98 44.62 1.52
C VAL A 256 6.15 43.68 0.32
N GLU A 257 5.25 43.72 -0.67
CA GLU A 257 5.39 42.95 -1.91
C GLU A 257 6.69 43.30 -2.64
N GLN A 258 6.98 44.59 -2.81
CA GLN A 258 8.18 45.06 -3.52
C GLN A 258 9.45 44.63 -2.78
N ARG A 259 9.44 44.68 -1.44
CA ARG A 259 10.56 44.20 -0.61
C ARG A 259 10.75 42.70 -0.72
N ILE A 260 9.67 41.92 -0.68
CA ILE A 260 9.71 40.46 -0.90
C ILE A 260 10.27 40.14 -2.29
N SER A 261 9.81 40.85 -3.33
CA SER A 261 10.29 40.71 -4.70
C SER A 261 11.78 41.03 -4.83
N ARG A 262 12.27 42.08 -4.14
CA ARG A 262 13.69 42.41 -4.07
C ARG A 262 14.50 41.31 -3.35
N CYS A 263 14.06 40.87 -2.17
CA CYS A 263 14.71 39.77 -1.45
C CYS A 263 14.81 38.51 -2.33
N ARG A 264 13.75 38.18 -3.07
CA ARG A 264 13.76 37.05 -4.03
C ARG A 264 14.84 37.21 -5.08
N LYS A 265 14.95 38.40 -5.71
CA LYS A 265 15.96 38.67 -6.73
C LYS A 265 17.38 38.52 -6.18
N GLU A 266 17.67 39.14 -5.04
CA GLU A 266 18.99 39.12 -4.41
C GLU A 266 19.38 37.69 -3.96
N ILE A 267 18.47 36.95 -3.31
CA ILE A 267 18.71 35.56 -2.90
C ILE A 267 18.89 34.66 -4.13
N ALA A 268 18.09 34.85 -5.19
CA ALA A 268 18.22 34.07 -6.42
C ALA A 268 19.56 34.32 -7.13
N MET A 269 20.03 35.58 -7.15
CA MET A 269 21.34 35.94 -7.71
C MET A 269 22.47 35.33 -6.88
N TRP A 270 22.42 35.46 -5.56
CA TRP A 270 23.38 34.84 -4.65
C TRP A 270 23.41 33.32 -4.84
N ASN A 271 22.24 32.66 -4.91
CA ASN A 271 22.16 31.23 -5.19
C ASN A 271 22.82 30.88 -6.53
N ARG A 272 22.60 31.63 -7.60
CA ARG A 272 23.25 31.34 -8.90
C ARG A 272 24.77 31.43 -8.85
N GLN A 273 25.32 32.34 -8.05
CA GLN A 273 26.76 32.54 -7.91
C GLN A 273 27.41 31.51 -6.97
N TYR A 274 26.72 31.12 -5.90
CA TYR A 274 27.28 30.30 -4.82
C TYR A 274 26.75 28.86 -4.79
N HIS A 275 25.88 28.44 -5.71
CA HIS A 275 25.41 27.05 -5.75
C HIS A 275 26.55 26.13 -6.20
N GLN A 276 27.34 25.69 -5.23
CA GLN A 276 28.15 24.49 -5.38
C GLN A 276 27.18 23.30 -5.46
N ASN A 277 27.41 22.43 -6.44
CA ASN A 277 26.70 21.16 -6.52
C ASN A 277 27.06 20.37 -5.27
N SER A 278 26.11 20.11 -4.35
CA SER A 278 26.38 19.37 -3.10
C SER A 278 27.11 18.06 -3.37
N LYS A 279 26.79 17.39 -4.48
CA LYS A 279 27.48 16.19 -4.96
C LYS A 279 28.96 16.45 -5.25
N ARG A 280 29.29 17.56 -5.91
CA ARG A 280 30.67 17.98 -6.18
C ARG A 280 31.42 18.33 -4.89
N ALA A 281 30.78 19.05 -3.98
CA ALA A 281 31.39 19.42 -2.70
C ALA A 281 31.62 18.21 -1.76
N ILE A 282 30.78 17.17 -1.86
CA ILE A 282 30.97 15.89 -1.18
C ILE A 282 32.12 15.12 -1.84
N GLU A 283 32.16 15.06 -3.17
CA GLU A 283 33.22 14.34 -3.90
C GLU A 283 34.60 14.96 -3.69
N GLU A 284 34.70 16.30 -3.71
CA GLU A 284 35.93 17.02 -3.39
C GLU A 284 36.39 16.74 -1.95
N LYS A 285 35.48 16.66 -0.98
CA LYS A 285 35.82 16.31 0.41
C LYS A 285 36.21 14.83 0.57
N LYS A 286 35.58 13.92 -0.18
CA LYS A 286 36.01 12.50 -0.23
C LYS A 286 37.42 12.38 -0.79
N GLN A 287 37.71 13.11 -1.87
CA GLN A 287 39.04 13.12 -2.47
C GLN A 287 40.09 13.67 -1.50
N GLN A 288 39.79 14.78 -0.80
CA GLN A 288 40.67 15.32 0.24
C GLN A 288 40.88 14.36 1.41
N LEU A 289 39.85 13.59 1.77
CA LEU A 289 39.95 12.55 2.81
C LEU A 289 40.84 11.40 2.34
N GLU A 290 40.66 10.93 1.10
CA GLU A 290 41.48 9.87 0.50
C GLU A 290 42.96 10.28 0.42
N GLU A 291 43.24 11.51 -0.01
CA GLU A 291 44.59 12.09 -0.03
C GLU A 291 45.21 12.18 1.37
N ALA A 292 44.43 12.57 2.38
CA ALA A 292 44.89 12.66 3.76
C ALA A 292 45.13 11.29 4.41
N MET A 293 44.29 10.29 4.10
CA MET A 293 44.43 8.90 4.56
C MET A 293 45.58 8.16 3.87
N SER A 294 45.89 8.54 2.63
CA SER A 294 46.98 7.95 1.81
C SER A 294 48.34 8.65 2.01
N ALA A 295 48.39 9.72 2.80
CA ALA A 295 49.63 10.45 3.07
C ALA A 295 50.60 9.62 3.94
N ARG A 296 51.90 9.74 3.66
CA ARG A 296 52.96 9.04 4.42
C ARG A 296 53.07 9.48 5.89
N ILE A 297 52.52 10.65 6.22
CA ILE A 297 52.48 11.20 7.59
C ILE A 297 51.01 11.37 7.94
N ALA A 298 50.57 10.70 9.00
CA ALA A 298 49.21 10.80 9.49
C ALA A 298 48.99 12.16 10.18
N ASP A 299 48.15 13.00 9.61
CA ASP A 299 47.66 14.24 10.23
C ASP A 299 46.24 14.01 10.75
N GLU A 300 46.15 13.48 11.97
CA GLU A 300 44.87 13.13 12.59
C GLU A 300 43.93 14.33 12.74
N ASN A 301 44.48 15.53 13.00
CA ASN A 301 43.69 16.75 13.12
C ASN A 301 43.03 17.14 11.79
N ARG A 302 43.80 17.05 10.69
CA ARG A 302 43.27 17.27 9.34
C ARG A 302 42.22 16.22 8.96
N ILE A 303 42.46 14.95 9.27
CA ILE A 303 41.51 13.86 8.99
C ILE A 303 40.20 14.04 9.79
N GLN A 304 40.28 14.40 11.07
CA GLN A 304 39.10 14.69 11.90
C GLN A 304 38.32 15.89 11.37
N SER A 305 39.02 16.96 10.97
CA SER A 305 38.40 18.16 10.37
C SER A 305 37.67 17.85 9.06
N ILE A 306 38.30 17.11 8.14
CA ILE A 306 37.68 16.71 6.86
C ILE A 306 36.48 15.80 7.12
N ASN A 307 36.59 14.85 8.06
CA ASN A 307 35.46 13.99 8.45
C ASN A 307 34.28 14.78 9.04
N ALA A 308 34.53 15.79 9.87
CA ALA A 308 33.49 16.66 10.40
C ALA A 308 32.79 17.45 9.29
N LEU A 309 33.56 18.02 8.36
CA LEU A 309 33.04 18.75 7.20
C LEU A 309 32.26 17.84 6.24
N LEU A 310 32.71 16.60 6.04
CA LEU A 310 32.03 15.60 5.20
C LEU A 310 30.71 15.14 5.85
N ARG A 311 30.69 14.89 7.16
CA ARG A 311 29.46 14.59 7.92
C ARG A 311 28.46 15.74 7.85
N ALA A 312 28.92 16.99 7.96
CA ALA A 312 28.07 18.17 7.81
C ALA A 312 27.48 18.25 6.39
N ALA A 313 28.28 18.06 5.35
CA ALA A 313 27.83 18.08 3.96
C ALA A 313 26.76 16.99 3.67
N TYR A 314 26.95 15.78 4.19
CA TYR A 314 25.94 14.72 4.08
C TYR A 314 24.64 15.06 4.81
N LYS A 315 24.72 15.62 6.02
CA LYS A 315 23.53 16.05 6.80
C LYS A 315 22.74 17.14 6.07
N GLU A 316 23.43 18.05 5.41
CA GLU A 316 22.82 19.11 4.59
C GLU A 316 22.13 18.55 3.33
N GLU A 317 22.75 17.58 2.66
CA GLU A 317 22.17 16.89 1.49
C GLU A 317 20.94 16.06 1.88
N GLU A 318 21.01 15.32 2.98
CA GLU A 318 19.88 14.56 3.53
C GLU A 318 18.71 15.50 3.86
N SER A 319 18.96 16.61 4.54
CA SER A 319 17.95 17.62 4.87
C SER A 319 17.28 18.20 3.62
N TYR A 320 18.06 18.43 2.55
CA TYR A 320 17.55 18.89 1.26
C TYR A 320 16.58 17.88 0.64
N TRP A 321 16.98 16.61 0.58
CA TRP A 321 16.13 15.57 -0.03
C TRP A 321 14.93 15.20 0.83
N LYS A 322 15.05 15.22 2.17
CA LYS A 322 13.95 15.09 3.12
C LYS A 322 12.89 16.16 2.91
N GLN A 323 13.29 17.42 2.70
CA GLN A 323 12.36 18.51 2.41
C GLN A 323 11.57 18.26 1.11
N ARG A 324 12.23 17.72 0.08
CA ARG A 324 11.64 17.49 -1.25
C ARG A 324 10.74 16.26 -1.31
N SER A 325 11.10 15.19 -0.60
CA SER A 325 10.32 13.95 -0.54
C SER A 325 8.99 14.13 0.18
N ARG A 326 8.89 15.11 1.10
CA ARG A 326 7.72 15.37 1.96
C ARG A 326 7.32 14.19 2.86
N HIS A 327 8.21 13.22 3.04
CA HIS A 327 8.04 12.11 4.00
C HIS A 327 8.60 12.50 5.38
N ILE A 328 7.77 12.42 6.42
CA ILE A 328 8.12 12.81 7.80
C ILE A 328 8.72 11.64 8.60
N TRP A 329 8.55 10.40 8.13
CA TRP A 329 8.63 9.18 8.96
C TRP A 329 10.02 8.55 9.17
N LEU A 330 11.05 9.05 8.49
CA LEU A 330 12.40 8.47 8.55
C LEU A 330 13.22 9.08 9.69
N ALA A 331 12.87 8.74 10.93
CA ALA A 331 13.67 9.03 12.12
C ALA A 331 14.49 7.80 12.60
N LEU A 332 14.46 6.68 11.88
CA LEU A 332 15.20 5.48 12.23
C LEU A 332 16.32 5.21 11.20
N GLY A 333 17.53 5.63 11.55
CA GLY A 333 18.76 4.87 11.32
C GLY A 333 19.47 4.95 9.97
N ASP A 334 18.79 5.01 8.82
CA ASP A 334 19.48 4.93 7.53
C ASP A 334 19.56 6.26 6.78
N LYS A 335 20.81 6.70 6.54
CA LYS A 335 21.17 7.83 5.65
C LYS A 335 20.80 7.46 4.21
N ASN A 336 19.59 7.80 3.77
CA ASN A 336 19.09 7.31 2.49
C ASN A 336 18.67 8.44 1.54
N SER A 337 19.65 9.23 1.08
CA SER A 337 19.44 10.17 -0.03
C SER A 337 18.81 9.46 -1.23
N GLY A 338 19.22 8.22 -1.54
CA GLY A 338 18.66 7.38 -2.61
C GLY A 338 17.15 7.13 -2.48
N TYR A 339 16.66 6.78 -1.29
CA TYR A 339 15.24 6.63 -0.99
C TYR A 339 14.49 7.95 -1.19
N PHE A 340 15.04 9.06 -0.68
CA PHE A 340 14.40 10.36 -0.89
C PHE A 340 14.40 10.79 -2.36
N HIS A 341 15.43 10.42 -3.13
CA HIS A 341 15.48 10.58 -4.58
C HIS A 341 14.37 9.78 -5.26
N ALA A 342 14.26 8.48 -4.96
CA ALA A 342 13.23 7.59 -5.50
C ALA A 342 11.82 8.09 -5.15
N ALA A 343 11.55 8.38 -3.87
CA ALA A 343 10.27 8.93 -3.41
C ALA A 343 9.94 10.28 -4.06
N THR A 344 10.95 11.14 -4.30
CA THR A 344 10.74 12.41 -5.02
C THR A 344 10.41 12.18 -6.49
N ARG A 345 11.04 11.21 -7.14
CA ARG A 345 10.76 10.81 -8.54
C ARG A 345 9.36 10.21 -8.68
N ASP A 346 8.99 9.27 -7.82
CA ASP A 346 7.65 8.69 -7.74
C ASP A 346 6.57 9.78 -7.57
N ARG A 347 6.81 10.70 -6.63
CA ARG A 347 5.90 11.82 -6.39
C ARG A 347 5.81 12.74 -7.60
N LYS A 348 6.91 13.01 -8.30
CA LYS A 348 6.91 13.83 -9.51
C LYS A 348 6.10 13.17 -10.63
N ARG A 349 6.24 11.85 -10.81
CA ARG A 349 5.45 11.06 -11.77
C ARG A 349 3.95 11.12 -11.44
N ILE A 350 3.56 10.76 -10.21
CA ILE A 350 2.15 10.73 -9.78
C ILE A 350 1.48 12.11 -9.93
N ASN A 351 2.22 13.19 -9.69
CA ASN A 351 1.69 14.56 -9.81
C ASN A 351 1.89 15.18 -11.20
N SER A 352 2.36 14.42 -12.19
CA SER A 352 2.42 14.87 -13.58
C SER A 352 1.06 14.64 -14.21
N ILE A 353 0.54 15.65 -14.93
CA ILE A 353 -0.70 15.56 -15.68
C ILE A 353 -0.29 15.51 -17.15
N THR A 354 -0.26 14.31 -17.75
CA THR A 354 0.06 14.19 -19.18
C THR A 354 -1.18 14.28 -20.06
N MET A 355 -2.38 14.18 -19.46
CA MET A 355 -3.64 14.08 -20.17
C MET A 355 -4.83 14.30 -19.22
N LEU A 356 -5.95 14.75 -19.78
CA LEU A 356 -7.20 15.00 -19.06
C LEU A 356 -8.42 14.78 -19.97
N GLU A 357 -9.47 14.14 -19.46
CA GLU A 357 -10.77 14.02 -20.13
C GLU A 357 -11.71 15.15 -19.70
N ASP A 358 -12.41 15.76 -20.65
CA ASP A 358 -13.46 16.73 -20.38
C ASP A 358 -14.83 16.08 -20.11
N GLU A 359 -15.81 16.89 -19.73
CA GLU A 359 -17.17 16.39 -19.42
C GLU A 359 -17.91 15.79 -20.64
N SER A 360 -17.44 16.08 -21.85
CA SER A 360 -18.00 15.53 -23.10
C SER A 360 -17.34 14.19 -23.48
N GLY A 361 -16.40 13.69 -22.68
CA GLY A 361 -15.65 12.47 -22.94
C GLY A 361 -14.48 12.64 -23.91
N ASN A 362 -14.13 13.89 -24.29
CA ASN A 362 -12.99 14.14 -25.15
C ASN A 362 -11.71 14.19 -24.31
N THR A 363 -10.67 13.51 -24.81
CA THR A 363 -9.37 13.47 -24.15
C THR A 363 -8.42 14.51 -24.74
N TRP A 364 -7.83 15.33 -23.87
CA TRP A 364 -6.88 16.38 -24.18
C TRP A 364 -5.48 16.03 -23.73
N TYR A 365 -4.48 16.34 -24.55
CA TYR A 365 -3.08 15.91 -24.35
C TYR A 365 -2.09 17.07 -24.39
N GLU A 366 -2.40 18.15 -25.09
CA GLU A 366 -1.51 19.32 -25.15
C GLU A 366 -1.67 20.18 -23.89
N GLU A 367 -0.55 20.74 -23.40
CA GLU A 367 -0.55 21.48 -22.13
C GLU A 367 -1.48 22.69 -22.14
N ASN A 368 -1.54 23.44 -23.24
CA ASN A 368 -2.48 24.55 -23.45
C ASN A 368 -3.95 24.10 -23.38
N GLN A 369 -4.28 22.95 -23.98
CA GLN A 369 -5.63 22.38 -23.98
C GLN A 369 -6.01 21.90 -22.58
N ILE A 370 -5.12 21.17 -21.92
CA ILE A 370 -5.30 20.69 -20.53
C ILE A 370 -5.53 21.89 -19.59
N VAL A 371 -4.73 22.95 -19.71
CA VAL A 371 -4.94 24.19 -18.94
C VAL A 371 -6.31 24.78 -19.23
N GLY A 372 -6.73 24.84 -20.50
CA GLY A 372 -8.06 25.32 -20.89
C GLY A 372 -9.21 24.53 -20.23
N VAL A 373 -9.13 23.20 -20.22
CA VAL A 373 -10.14 22.33 -19.58
C VAL A 373 -10.21 22.57 -18.07
N ILE A 374 -9.05 22.63 -17.40
CA ILE A 374 -8.98 22.90 -15.95
C ILE A 374 -9.54 24.28 -15.62
N SER A 375 -9.14 25.30 -16.38
CA SER A 375 -9.60 26.68 -16.21
C SER A 375 -11.10 26.79 -16.40
N LYS A 376 -11.66 26.17 -17.44
CA LYS A 376 -13.11 26.14 -17.68
C LYS A 376 -13.86 25.48 -16.52
N TYR A 377 -13.46 24.27 -16.13
CA TYR A 377 -14.10 23.51 -15.05
C TYR A 377 -14.16 24.29 -13.73
N TYR A 378 -13.04 24.86 -13.28
CA TYR A 378 -13.04 25.63 -12.03
C TYR A 378 -13.71 26.99 -12.15
N SER A 379 -13.65 27.64 -13.32
CA SER A 379 -14.38 28.88 -13.54
C SER A 379 -15.88 28.64 -13.42
N GLU A 380 -16.42 27.60 -14.05
CA GLU A 380 -17.83 27.22 -13.94
C GLU A 380 -18.20 26.84 -12.50
N LEU A 381 -17.37 26.03 -11.83
CA LEU A 381 -17.61 25.59 -10.45
C LEU A 381 -17.66 26.75 -9.44
N PHE A 382 -16.81 27.77 -9.62
CA PHE A 382 -16.69 28.90 -8.69
C PHE A 382 -17.45 30.16 -9.14
N THR A 383 -18.05 30.17 -10.33
CA THR A 383 -18.89 31.28 -10.77
C THR A 383 -20.19 31.28 -9.98
N SER A 384 -20.37 32.32 -9.17
CA SER A 384 -21.60 32.54 -8.43
C SER A 384 -22.74 32.88 -9.39
N HIS A 385 -23.87 32.18 -9.26
CA HIS A 385 -25.10 32.54 -9.94
C HIS A 385 -25.89 33.52 -9.07
N GLU A 386 -26.43 34.58 -9.68
CA GLU A 386 -27.30 35.56 -9.00
C GLU A 386 -28.50 34.85 -8.39
N ARG A 387 -28.53 34.85 -7.06
CA ARG A 387 -29.71 34.55 -6.25
C ARG A 387 -29.73 35.60 -5.15
N ASP A 388 -30.91 35.93 -4.66
CA ASP A 388 -31.10 36.86 -3.55
C ASP A 388 -30.65 36.24 -2.21
N ARG A 389 -29.33 36.05 -2.08
CA ARG A 389 -28.70 35.42 -0.91
C ARG A 389 -28.76 36.32 0.32
N ALA A 390 -28.72 37.64 0.13
CA ALA A 390 -28.75 38.59 1.23
C ALA A 390 -30.10 38.53 1.95
N THR A 391 -31.21 38.54 1.21
CA THR A 391 -32.55 38.43 1.80
C THR A 391 -32.75 37.08 2.48
N MET A 392 -32.29 35.98 1.87
CA MET A 392 -32.35 34.64 2.48
C MET A 392 -31.54 34.58 3.79
N VAL A 393 -30.32 35.09 3.80
CA VAL A 393 -29.46 35.09 5.00
C VAL A 393 -30.09 35.93 6.12
N ASN A 394 -30.60 37.12 5.80
CA ASN A 394 -31.22 38.03 6.77
C ASN A 394 -32.57 37.51 7.30
N THR A 395 -33.24 36.64 6.54
CA THR A 395 -34.50 36.01 6.99
C THR A 395 -34.25 34.79 7.90
N ILE A 396 -33.10 34.12 7.75
CA ILE A 396 -32.81 32.82 8.40
C ILE A 396 -31.86 32.96 9.60
N LEU A 397 -30.92 33.91 9.58
CA LEU A 397 -29.90 34.05 10.63
C LEU A 397 -30.22 35.20 11.58
N GLU A 398 -30.22 34.90 12.87
CA GLU A 398 -30.26 35.92 13.92
C GLU A 398 -28.83 36.37 14.31
N PRO A 399 -28.59 37.67 14.57
CA PRO A 399 -27.32 38.13 15.12
C PRO A 399 -27.00 37.49 16.48
N ARG A 400 -25.87 36.78 16.57
CA ARG A 400 -25.44 36.06 17.79
C ARG A 400 -24.19 36.65 18.43
N VAL A 401 -23.48 37.54 17.73
CA VAL A 401 -22.26 38.19 18.22
C VAL A 401 -22.65 39.43 19.00
N SER A 402 -22.22 39.51 20.26
CA SER A 402 -22.47 40.68 21.11
C SER A 402 -21.64 41.89 20.68
N ASP A 403 -22.05 43.09 21.07
CA ASP A 403 -21.31 44.32 20.75
C ASP A 403 -19.88 44.30 21.31
N GLU A 404 -19.66 43.67 22.47
CA GLU A 404 -18.33 43.57 23.09
C GLU A 404 -17.41 42.59 22.33
N GLU A 405 -17.94 41.45 21.90
CA GLU A 405 -17.23 40.54 21.00
C GLU A 405 -16.93 41.24 19.68
N ASN A 406 -17.89 41.98 19.12
CA ASN A 406 -17.70 42.70 17.87
C ASN A 406 -16.60 43.78 17.97
N LYS A 407 -16.56 44.55 19.06
CA LYS A 407 -15.45 45.49 19.34
C LYS A 407 -14.10 44.77 19.41
N THR A 408 -14.05 43.60 20.04
CA THR A 408 -12.82 42.79 20.13
C THR A 408 -12.38 42.27 18.77
N LEU A 409 -13.31 41.78 17.95
CA LEU A 409 -13.03 41.27 16.60
C LEU A 409 -12.51 42.36 15.65
N THR A 410 -13.03 43.58 15.79
CA THR A 410 -12.74 44.72 14.92
C THR A 410 -11.63 45.65 15.44
N ALA A 411 -11.10 45.39 16.64
CA ALA A 411 -10.03 46.17 17.25
C ALA A 411 -8.77 46.25 16.34
N GLU A 412 -8.04 47.36 16.40
CA GLU A 412 -6.81 47.51 15.62
C GLU A 412 -5.77 46.43 16.01
N PRO A 413 -5.16 45.72 15.04
CA PRO A 413 -4.10 44.77 15.29
C PRO A 413 -2.89 45.33 16.04
N THR A 414 -2.35 44.59 17.00
CA THR A 414 -1.05 44.95 17.61
C THR A 414 0.12 44.25 16.91
N LYS A 415 1.34 44.81 17.01
CA LYS A 415 2.56 44.17 16.47
C LYS A 415 2.76 42.75 17.02
N GLU A 416 2.45 42.55 18.30
CA GLU A 416 2.56 41.25 18.96
C GLU A 416 1.51 40.27 18.42
N GLU A 417 0.29 40.73 18.13
CA GLU A 417 -0.73 39.90 17.50
C GLU A 417 -0.32 39.44 16.09
N VAL A 418 0.25 40.35 15.29
CA VAL A 418 0.78 40.02 13.95
C VAL A 418 1.92 39.00 14.06
N LYS A 419 2.83 39.19 15.02
CA LYS A 419 3.92 38.23 15.30
C LYS A 419 3.35 36.86 15.67
N ASN A 420 2.41 36.80 16.60
CA ASN A 420 1.79 35.55 17.04
C ASN A 420 1.10 34.82 15.88
N ALA A 421 0.42 35.55 15.00
CA ALA A 421 -0.17 34.95 13.80
C ALA A 421 0.88 34.35 12.85
N LEU A 422 1.99 35.07 12.60
CA LEU A 422 3.10 34.55 11.78
C LEU A 422 3.75 33.30 12.39
N PHE A 423 4.01 33.30 13.69
CA PHE A 423 4.67 32.19 14.39
C PHE A 423 3.73 30.98 14.57
N ALA A 424 2.41 31.18 14.56
CA ALA A 424 1.43 30.11 14.50
C ALA A 424 1.33 29.41 13.12
N ILE A 425 2.03 29.91 12.09
CA ILE A 425 2.15 29.24 10.79
C ILE A 425 3.38 28.34 10.83
N HIS A 426 3.19 27.03 10.58
CA HIS A 426 4.30 26.09 10.60
C HIS A 426 5.38 26.46 9.56
N PRO A 427 6.68 26.53 9.94
CA PRO A 427 7.77 27.03 9.09
C PRO A 427 7.90 26.30 7.75
N ASP A 428 7.61 24.99 7.77
CA ASP A 428 7.72 24.11 6.60
C ASP A 428 6.51 24.04 5.65
N LYS A 429 5.50 24.89 5.83
CA LYS A 429 4.36 24.93 4.90
C LYS A 429 4.80 25.36 3.49
N ALA A 430 4.07 24.87 2.49
CA ALA A 430 4.39 25.12 1.09
C ALA A 430 4.25 26.62 0.76
N PRO A 431 5.21 27.21 0.03
CA PRO A 431 5.20 28.63 -0.30
C PRO A 431 4.27 28.95 -1.49
N GLY A 432 3.84 30.21 -1.56
CA GLY A 432 3.02 30.73 -2.65
C GLY A 432 3.83 31.10 -3.89
N PRO A 433 3.28 31.92 -4.79
CA PRO A 433 3.99 32.45 -5.95
C PRO A 433 5.30 33.18 -5.63
N ASP A 434 5.40 33.83 -4.47
CA ASP A 434 6.62 34.51 -4.00
C ASP A 434 7.82 33.57 -3.79
N GLY A 435 7.55 32.27 -3.55
CA GLY A 435 8.54 31.24 -3.30
C GLY A 435 9.06 31.18 -1.85
N PHE A 436 8.54 31.98 -0.92
CA PHE A 436 9.00 32.04 0.46
C PHE A 436 8.08 31.30 1.44
N SER A 437 8.67 30.50 2.33
CA SER A 437 7.94 29.85 3.42
C SER A 437 8.00 30.68 4.70
N ALA A 438 7.13 30.37 5.68
CA ALA A 438 7.08 31.10 6.96
C ALA A 438 8.44 31.13 7.69
N SER A 439 9.29 30.12 7.46
CA SER A 439 10.67 30.09 7.97
C SER A 439 11.50 31.34 7.63
N LEU A 440 11.35 31.96 6.45
CA LEU A 440 12.08 33.20 6.12
C LEU A 440 11.64 34.33 7.07
N PHE A 441 10.34 34.57 7.15
CA PHE A 441 9.76 35.67 7.91
C PHE A 441 10.00 35.51 9.42
N GLN A 442 9.86 34.28 9.95
CA GLN A 442 10.12 34.00 11.36
C GLN A 442 11.58 34.23 11.76
N SER A 443 12.53 33.79 10.92
CA SER A 443 13.97 33.96 11.20
C SER A 443 14.49 35.39 11.00
N ASN A 444 13.72 36.24 10.30
CA ASN A 444 14.09 37.63 10.01
C ASN A 444 13.07 38.63 10.58
N TRP A 445 12.29 38.23 11.58
CA TRP A 445 11.19 39.05 12.13
C TRP A 445 11.63 40.44 12.57
N GLU A 446 12.79 40.55 13.20
CA GLU A 446 13.36 41.84 13.64
C GLU A 446 13.61 42.83 12.48
N VAL A 447 13.74 42.33 11.26
CA VAL A 447 13.92 43.16 10.05
C VAL A 447 12.59 43.41 9.36
N VAL A 448 11.76 42.38 9.21
CA VAL A 448 10.57 42.43 8.35
C VAL A 448 9.30 42.87 9.09
N GLY A 449 9.28 42.73 10.41
CA GLY A 449 8.07 42.81 11.23
C GLY A 449 7.39 44.17 11.24
N ASP A 450 8.15 45.26 11.22
CA ASP A 450 7.57 46.62 11.25
C ASP A 450 6.77 46.92 9.98
N ALA A 451 7.37 46.70 8.81
CA ALA A 451 6.70 46.94 7.53
C ALA A 451 5.45 46.05 7.35
N ILE A 452 5.55 44.77 7.73
CA ILE A 452 4.41 43.84 7.68
C ILE A 452 3.30 44.31 8.63
N THR A 453 3.65 44.74 9.84
CA THR A 453 2.65 45.20 10.82
C THR A 453 1.91 46.43 10.32
N THR A 454 2.62 47.41 9.74
CA THR A 454 2.01 48.63 9.20
C THR A 454 1.00 48.33 8.10
N GLU A 455 1.36 47.50 7.12
CA GLU A 455 0.42 47.17 6.03
C GLU A 455 -0.73 46.26 6.48
N VAL A 456 -0.49 45.34 7.42
CA VAL A 456 -1.58 44.52 8.01
C VAL A 456 -2.57 45.40 8.76
N LYS A 457 -2.10 46.39 9.55
CA LYS A 457 -2.98 47.37 10.19
C LYS A 457 -3.82 48.14 9.18
N ALA A 458 -3.19 48.59 8.08
CA ALA A 458 -3.88 49.31 7.02
C ALA A 458 -5.03 48.47 6.42
N PHE A 459 -4.81 47.16 6.20
CA PHE A 459 -5.86 46.24 5.76
C PHE A 459 -7.03 46.17 6.75
N PHE A 460 -6.77 46.05 8.05
CA PHE A 460 -7.85 46.00 9.06
C PHE A 460 -8.61 47.31 9.22
N MET A 461 -7.99 48.45 8.88
CA MET A 461 -8.65 49.76 8.91
C MET A 461 -9.46 50.08 7.65
N THR A 462 -8.97 49.68 6.47
CA THR A 462 -9.54 50.06 5.17
C THR A 462 -10.41 48.96 4.55
N GLY A 463 -10.18 47.69 4.91
CA GLY A 463 -10.74 46.53 4.24
C GLY A 463 -10.11 46.24 2.86
N GLU A 464 -9.10 47.02 2.46
CA GLU A 464 -8.46 46.89 1.15
C GLU A 464 -7.21 46.01 1.23
N LEU A 465 -7.16 44.99 0.36
CA LEU A 465 -6.00 44.12 0.24
C LEU A 465 -5.08 44.63 -0.88
N PRO A 466 -3.78 44.83 -0.63
CA PRO A 466 -2.89 45.29 -1.70
C PRO A 466 -2.76 44.28 -2.85
N GLU A 467 -2.54 44.79 -4.05
CA GLU A 467 -2.48 44.01 -5.29
C GLU A 467 -1.38 42.93 -5.26
N GLY A 468 -1.64 41.77 -5.86
CA GLY A 468 -0.68 40.65 -5.96
C GLY A 468 -0.48 39.82 -4.69
N ILE A 469 -0.95 40.28 -3.52
CA ILE A 469 -0.79 39.54 -2.25
C ILE A 469 -1.57 38.23 -2.24
N ASN A 470 -2.77 38.22 -2.83
CA ASN A 470 -3.63 37.05 -2.94
C ASN A 470 -3.29 36.15 -4.14
N ASP A 471 -2.23 36.47 -4.90
CA ASP A 471 -1.75 35.60 -5.96
C ASP A 471 -1.45 34.22 -5.39
N THR A 472 -2.03 33.21 -6.02
CA THR A 472 -2.04 31.85 -5.50
C THR A 472 -1.71 30.88 -6.61
N HIS A 473 -0.76 29.98 -6.33
CA HIS A 473 -0.56 28.83 -7.22
C HIS A 473 -1.58 27.75 -6.88
N ILE A 474 -2.41 27.37 -7.83
CA ILE A 474 -3.27 26.19 -7.69
C ILE A 474 -2.46 24.95 -8.04
N ARG A 475 -2.33 24.03 -7.07
CA ARG A 475 -1.72 22.72 -7.29
C ARG A 475 -2.79 21.65 -7.28
N LEU A 476 -2.90 20.92 -8.38
CA LEU A 476 -3.75 19.74 -8.49
C LEU A 476 -3.03 18.52 -7.90
N ILE A 477 -3.69 17.82 -6.98
CA ILE A 477 -3.20 16.59 -6.35
C ILE A 477 -4.19 15.46 -6.65
N PRO A 478 -3.76 14.32 -7.21
CA PRO A 478 -4.65 13.19 -7.49
C PRO A 478 -5.36 12.69 -6.22
N LYS A 479 -6.67 12.42 -6.32
CA LYS A 479 -7.49 11.73 -5.29
C LYS A 479 -7.35 10.22 -5.38
N ILE A 480 -7.15 9.71 -6.59
CA ILE A 480 -7.15 8.29 -6.95
C ILE A 480 -5.89 7.93 -7.76
N THR A 481 -5.65 6.63 -7.91
CA THR A 481 -4.62 6.11 -8.83
C THR A 481 -5.10 6.27 -10.28
N SER A 482 -4.23 6.76 -11.16
CA SER A 482 -4.53 6.99 -12.59
C SER A 482 -5.76 7.89 -12.82
N PRO A 483 -5.71 9.17 -12.39
CA PRO A 483 -6.81 10.13 -12.59
C PRO A 483 -7.09 10.40 -14.07
N ILE A 484 -8.37 10.49 -14.44
CA ILE A 484 -8.83 10.67 -15.83
C ILE A 484 -9.41 12.08 -16.01
N GLY A 485 -10.32 12.50 -15.13
CA GLY A 485 -11.01 13.79 -15.22
C GLY A 485 -10.51 14.86 -14.23
N VAL A 486 -10.92 16.12 -14.41
CA VAL A 486 -10.55 17.23 -13.49
C VAL A 486 -11.02 16.94 -12.06
N ALA A 487 -12.20 16.32 -11.91
CA ALA A 487 -12.80 15.99 -10.62
C ALA A 487 -11.98 14.97 -9.80
N ASP A 488 -11.13 14.19 -10.45
CA ASP A 488 -10.22 13.23 -9.79
C ASP A 488 -9.05 13.94 -9.09
N TYR A 489 -8.91 15.25 -9.27
CA TYR A 489 -7.88 16.06 -8.60
C TYR A 489 -8.48 16.92 -7.48
N ARG A 490 -7.70 17.09 -6.41
CA ARG A 490 -7.95 18.11 -5.37
C ARG A 490 -7.18 19.38 -5.73
N PRO A 491 -7.85 20.52 -5.89
CA PRO A 491 -7.17 21.80 -6.02
C PRO A 491 -6.68 22.23 -4.64
N ILE A 492 -5.38 22.53 -4.54
CA ILE A 492 -4.77 23.10 -3.34
C ILE A 492 -4.23 24.49 -3.68
N ALA A 493 -4.81 25.50 -3.04
CA ALA A 493 -4.36 26.88 -3.08
C ALA A 493 -3.06 27.05 -2.27
N LEU A 494 -1.97 27.37 -2.95
CA LEU A 494 -0.69 27.72 -2.33
C LEU A 494 -0.59 29.25 -2.24
N CYS A 495 -1.16 29.82 -1.18
CA CYS A 495 -1.12 31.27 -0.95
C CYS A 495 0.23 31.73 -0.40
N ASN A 496 0.59 32.99 -0.64
CA ASN A 496 1.76 33.63 -0.03
C ASN A 496 1.67 33.66 1.50
N VAL A 497 2.80 33.71 2.19
CA VAL A 497 2.83 33.75 3.67
C VAL A 497 2.21 35.05 4.18
N TYR A 498 2.45 36.17 3.49
CA TYR A 498 1.86 37.46 3.86
C TYR A 498 0.32 37.38 3.96
N TYR A 499 -0.34 36.87 2.91
CA TYR A 499 -1.79 36.62 2.94
C TYR A 499 -2.21 35.70 4.09
N LYS A 500 -1.41 34.65 4.34
CA LYS A 500 -1.67 33.72 5.43
C LYS A 500 -1.61 34.40 6.81
N ILE A 501 -0.78 35.42 7.02
CA ILE A 501 -0.74 36.19 8.28
C ILE A 501 -2.11 36.81 8.54
N ILE A 502 -2.65 37.54 7.56
CA ILE A 502 -3.99 38.17 7.65
C ILE A 502 -5.06 37.12 7.93
N SER A 503 -5.12 36.04 7.13
CA SER A 503 -6.12 34.97 7.32
C SER A 503 -6.00 34.28 8.70
N LYS A 504 -4.77 34.16 9.21
CA LYS A 504 -4.47 33.52 10.49
C LYS A 504 -4.89 34.41 11.64
N MET A 505 -4.70 35.72 11.53
CA MET A 505 -5.22 36.70 12.49
C MET A 505 -6.74 36.63 12.58
N LEU A 506 -7.43 36.68 11.44
CA LEU A 506 -8.89 36.53 11.41
C LEU A 506 -9.35 35.23 12.08
N THR A 507 -8.67 34.12 11.78
CA THR A 507 -8.95 32.82 12.41
C THR A 507 -8.73 32.87 13.93
N LEU A 508 -7.63 33.46 14.40
CA LEU A 508 -7.30 33.56 15.82
C LEU A 508 -8.31 34.43 16.58
N ARG A 509 -8.82 35.49 15.97
CA ARG A 509 -9.86 36.36 16.55
C ARG A 509 -11.23 35.69 16.60
N LEU A 510 -11.61 34.93 15.57
CA LEU A 510 -12.89 34.22 15.54
C LEU A 510 -12.92 32.99 16.45
N LYS A 511 -11.77 32.33 16.65
CA LYS A 511 -11.67 31.06 17.38
C LYS A 511 -12.34 31.05 18.77
N PRO A 512 -12.21 32.07 19.64
CA PRO A 512 -12.81 32.06 20.98
C PRO A 512 -14.33 32.08 20.98
N ILE A 513 -14.95 32.77 20.02
CA ILE A 513 -16.41 32.92 19.94
C ILE A 513 -17.09 31.77 19.17
N LEU A 514 -16.34 30.99 18.39
CA LEU A 514 -16.88 29.89 17.59
C LEU A 514 -17.74 28.92 18.40
N ASN A 515 -17.37 28.60 19.64
CA ASN A 515 -18.13 27.67 20.49
C ASN A 515 -19.57 28.12 20.76
N GLY A 516 -19.85 29.43 20.78
CA GLY A 516 -21.21 29.97 20.97
C GLY A 516 -21.99 30.15 19.66
N LEU A 517 -21.31 30.06 18.52
CA LEU A 517 -21.88 30.29 17.18
C LEU A 517 -22.14 28.98 16.42
N ILE A 518 -21.34 27.94 16.66
CA ILE A 518 -21.47 26.66 15.96
C ILE A 518 -22.09 25.60 16.86
N ALA A 519 -23.02 24.82 16.29
CA ALA A 519 -23.67 23.74 17.01
C ALA A 519 -22.66 22.69 17.49
N GLU A 520 -22.96 21.99 18.59
CA GLU A 520 -22.06 21.01 19.20
C GLU A 520 -21.73 19.83 18.26
N ASN A 521 -22.68 19.47 17.39
CA ASN A 521 -22.53 18.42 16.37
C ASN A 521 -21.67 18.86 15.17
N GLN A 522 -21.21 20.11 15.10
CA GLN A 522 -20.22 20.54 14.12
C GLN A 522 -18.81 20.26 14.68
N SER A 523 -18.23 19.14 14.24
CA SER A 523 -16.95 18.62 14.76
C SER A 523 -15.73 18.93 13.88
N ALA A 524 -15.94 19.14 12.58
CA ALA A 524 -14.83 19.35 11.64
C ALA A 524 -14.16 20.73 11.86
N PHE A 525 -12.83 20.73 11.95
CA PHE A 525 -11.99 21.93 12.06
C PHE A 525 -12.21 22.78 13.33
N VAL A 526 -12.85 22.23 14.36
CA VAL A 526 -13.05 22.90 15.66
C VAL A 526 -12.05 22.33 16.67
N PRO A 527 -11.27 23.18 17.37
CA PRO A 527 -10.34 22.72 18.40
C PRO A 527 -11.04 21.90 19.49
N GLY A 528 -10.49 20.75 19.83
CA GLY A 528 -11.04 19.87 20.88
C GLY A 528 -12.23 19.02 20.43
N ARG A 529 -12.69 19.14 19.17
CA ARG A 529 -13.69 18.26 18.55
C ARG A 529 -13.02 17.45 17.45
N ALA A 530 -13.33 16.16 17.41
CA ALA A 530 -12.86 15.25 16.36
C ALA A 530 -14.04 14.87 15.48
N ILE A 531 -13.81 14.69 14.17
CA ILE A 531 -14.87 14.23 13.25
C ILE A 531 -15.46 12.87 13.67
N SER A 532 -14.66 12.06 14.38
CA SER A 532 -15.07 10.81 15.01
C SER A 532 -16.09 10.98 16.13
N ASP A 533 -16.16 12.16 16.77
CA ASP A 533 -17.15 12.43 17.83
C ASP A 533 -18.56 12.40 17.25
N ASN A 534 -18.74 12.90 16.03
CA ASN A 534 -20.02 12.76 15.33
C ASN A 534 -20.37 11.31 15.06
N VAL A 535 -19.39 10.46 14.74
CA VAL A 535 -19.60 9.02 14.59
C VAL A 535 -20.07 8.42 15.92
N LEU A 536 -19.48 8.80 17.05
CA LEU A 536 -19.90 8.36 18.38
C LEU A 536 -21.31 8.83 18.74
N ILE A 537 -21.64 10.09 18.45
CA ILE A 537 -22.98 10.64 18.66
C ILE A 537 -24.00 9.84 17.82
N THR A 538 -23.72 9.61 16.53
CA THR A 538 -24.59 8.77 15.68
C THR A 538 -24.77 7.37 16.24
N HIS A 539 -23.72 6.72 16.74
CA HIS A 539 -23.82 5.39 17.35
C HIS A 539 -24.54 5.38 18.71
N LYS A 540 -24.50 6.47 19.47
CA LYS A 540 -25.29 6.62 20.70
C LYS A 540 -26.80 6.69 20.39
N HIS A 541 -27.16 7.21 19.23
CA HIS A 541 -28.54 7.34 18.79
C HIS A 541 -29.03 6.18 17.92
N ILE A 542 -28.14 5.28 17.47
CA ILE A 542 -28.48 4.15 16.60
C ILE A 542 -27.78 2.88 17.10
N TRP A 543 -28.55 1.97 17.70
CA TRP A 543 -28.15 0.64 18.14
C TRP A 543 -28.28 -0.37 17.01
N LEU A 544 -27.16 -0.67 16.34
CA LEU A 544 -27.13 -1.53 15.15
C LEU A 544 -27.47 -3.01 15.39
N ALA A 545 -27.60 -3.43 16.65
CA ALA A 545 -27.93 -4.81 16.99
C ALA A 545 -29.43 -5.07 17.13
N THR A 546 -30.27 -4.05 16.94
CA THR A 546 -31.72 -4.21 16.76
C THR A 546 -32.15 -3.49 15.49
N GLU A 547 -33.14 -4.04 14.78
CA GLU A 547 -33.69 -3.39 13.56
C GLU A 547 -34.35 -2.04 13.87
N SER A 548 -34.76 -1.81 15.12
CA SER A 548 -35.35 -0.53 15.56
C SER A 548 -34.30 0.56 15.83
N GLY A 549 -33.03 0.20 16.03
CA GLY A 549 -31.99 1.16 16.41
C GLY A 549 -31.99 1.57 17.88
N ASP A 550 -32.82 0.96 18.75
CA ASP A 550 -32.90 1.31 20.18
C ASP A 550 -32.01 0.42 21.05
N TYR A 551 -31.17 1.03 21.88
CA TYR A 551 -30.38 0.32 22.88
C TYR A 551 -31.22 -0.02 24.10
N THR A 552 -31.18 -1.28 24.55
CA THR A 552 -31.67 -1.69 25.87
C THR A 552 -30.61 -2.48 26.63
N SER A 553 -30.59 -2.37 27.96
CA SER A 553 -29.64 -3.12 28.81
C SER A 553 -29.69 -4.63 28.55
N LYS A 554 -30.87 -5.17 28.19
CA LYS A 554 -31.07 -6.58 27.84
C LYS A 554 -30.35 -6.96 26.55
N THR A 555 -30.42 -6.11 25.52
CA THR A 555 -29.71 -6.33 24.24
C THR A 555 -28.20 -6.15 24.38
N GLY A 556 -27.73 -5.19 25.19
CA GLY A 556 -26.31 -5.03 25.51
C GLY A 556 -25.74 -6.24 26.25
N TYR A 557 -26.48 -6.78 27.22
CA TYR A 557 -26.09 -7.99 27.94
C TYR A 557 -26.06 -9.23 27.04
N HIS A 558 -27.01 -9.36 26.11
CA HIS A 558 -27.06 -10.49 25.17
C HIS A 558 -25.80 -10.56 24.30
N ILE A 559 -25.41 -9.43 23.70
CA ILE A 559 -24.20 -9.35 22.86
C ILE A 559 -22.93 -9.57 23.67
N ALA A 560 -22.86 -9.00 24.87
CA ALA A 560 -21.73 -9.21 25.77
C ALA A 560 -21.59 -10.69 26.17
N ARG A 561 -22.72 -11.37 26.43
CA ARG A 561 -22.75 -12.79 26.76
C ARG A 561 -22.39 -13.69 25.58
N GLU A 562 -22.87 -13.38 24.38
CA GLU A 562 -22.49 -14.10 23.14
C GLU A 562 -20.99 -13.94 22.84
N ALA A 563 -20.44 -12.73 23.03
CA ALA A 563 -19.00 -12.48 22.87
C ALA A 563 -18.16 -13.22 23.93
N GLN A 564 -18.67 -13.33 25.16
CA GLN A 564 -18.01 -14.03 26.27
C GLN A 564 -18.12 -15.56 26.14
N GLU A 565 -19.23 -16.08 25.60
CA GLU A 565 -19.41 -17.50 25.23
C GLU A 565 -18.49 -17.90 24.07
N GLN A 566 -18.21 -17.00 23.12
CA GLN A 566 -17.24 -17.22 22.05
C GLN A 566 -15.77 -17.14 22.53
N ALA A 567 -15.47 -16.32 23.54
CA ALA A 567 -14.11 -16.15 24.06
C ALA A 567 -13.64 -17.28 25.02
N ASN A 568 -14.57 -18.02 25.63
CA ASN A 568 -14.28 -19.02 26.69
C ASN A 568 -13.84 -20.42 26.19
N THR A 569 -13.14 -20.53 25.06
CA THR A 569 -12.70 -21.84 24.50
C THR A 569 -11.20 -22.16 24.64
N THR A 570 -10.45 -21.47 25.51
CA THR A 570 -9.06 -21.88 25.79
C THR A 570 -8.66 -21.73 27.26
N PRO A 571 -8.15 -22.78 27.92
CA PRO A 571 -7.56 -22.64 29.26
C PRO A 571 -6.29 -21.78 29.19
N VAL A 572 -6.09 -20.96 30.22
CA VAL A 572 -4.82 -20.25 30.46
C VAL A 572 -3.89 -21.22 31.16
N THR A 573 -2.96 -21.80 30.42
CA THR A 573 -1.76 -22.44 30.94
C THR A 573 -0.60 -22.07 30.03
N ASP A 574 0.18 -21.07 30.44
CA ASP A 574 1.64 -21.05 30.28
C ASP A 574 2.18 -19.80 30.97
N GLU A 575 2.91 -20.02 32.06
CA GLU A 575 3.61 -19.00 32.81
C GLU A 575 4.78 -18.43 31.98
N GLY A 576 4.83 -17.11 31.85
CA GLY A 576 6.07 -16.34 31.77
C GLY A 576 6.68 -16.01 30.40
N LEU A 577 6.26 -16.61 29.27
CA LEU A 577 6.88 -16.36 27.95
C LEU A 577 5.87 -15.90 26.89
N ILE A 578 6.19 -14.79 26.19
CA ILE A 578 5.35 -14.25 25.12
C ILE A 578 5.39 -15.18 23.89
N ASN A 579 4.23 -15.65 23.44
CA ASN A 579 4.14 -16.40 22.19
C ASN A 579 3.85 -15.41 21.06
N TRP A 580 4.88 -15.07 20.29
CA TRP A 580 4.80 -14.06 19.23
C TRP A 580 3.66 -14.29 18.24
N ASN A 581 3.43 -15.54 17.83
CA ASN A 581 2.38 -15.86 16.87
C ASN A 581 0.99 -15.65 17.49
N ARG A 582 0.77 -16.15 18.70
CA ARG A 582 -0.52 -16.04 19.40
C ARG A 582 -0.80 -14.61 19.88
N ASP A 583 0.16 -14.00 20.58
CA ASP A 583 -0.03 -12.79 21.37
C ASP A 583 0.20 -11.50 20.55
N VAL A 584 0.91 -11.58 19.41
CA VAL A 584 1.20 -10.41 18.54
C VAL A 584 0.72 -10.61 17.10
N TRP A 585 1.12 -11.69 16.42
CA TRP A 585 0.85 -11.84 14.98
C TRP A 585 -0.60 -12.25 14.65
N ASN A 586 -1.26 -12.98 15.54
CA ASN A 586 -2.67 -13.36 15.42
C ASN A 586 -3.63 -12.30 15.99
N ALA A 587 -3.12 -11.21 16.56
CA ALA A 587 -3.96 -10.13 17.07
C ALA A 587 -4.85 -9.55 15.96
N HIS A 588 -6.13 -9.30 16.26
CA HIS A 588 -7.09 -8.71 15.33
C HIS A 588 -6.87 -7.20 15.20
N THR A 589 -5.82 -6.82 14.49
CA THR A 589 -5.38 -5.44 14.31
C THR A 589 -4.56 -5.28 13.03
N SER A 590 -4.23 -4.06 12.63
CA SER A 590 -3.46 -3.80 11.41
C SER A 590 -2.03 -4.37 11.46
N GLN A 591 -1.49 -4.79 10.31
CA GLN A 591 -0.12 -5.35 10.22
C GLN A 591 0.95 -4.41 10.80
N LYS A 592 0.78 -3.10 10.62
CA LYS A 592 1.66 -2.08 11.19
C LYS A 592 1.70 -2.14 12.72
N LEU A 593 0.56 -2.36 13.35
CA LEU A 593 0.44 -2.44 14.80
C LEU A 593 0.99 -3.75 15.36
N LYS A 594 0.89 -4.85 14.61
CA LYS A 594 1.56 -6.12 14.96
C LYS A 594 3.07 -5.96 15.03
N VAL A 595 3.68 -5.33 14.01
CA VAL A 595 5.11 -5.01 14.00
C VAL A 595 5.48 -4.07 15.16
N PHE A 596 4.64 -3.09 15.46
CA PHE A 596 4.87 -2.18 16.59
C PHE A 596 4.83 -2.91 17.94
N LEU A 597 3.81 -3.73 18.18
CA LEU A 597 3.70 -4.52 19.41
C LEU A 597 4.89 -5.47 19.58
N TRP A 598 5.33 -6.12 18.50
CA TRP A 598 6.55 -6.94 18.51
C TRP A 598 7.78 -6.12 18.91
N LYS A 599 7.96 -4.93 18.33
CA LYS A 599 9.09 -4.04 18.68
C LYS A 599 9.03 -3.57 20.13
N LEU A 600 7.84 -3.28 20.64
CA LEU A 600 7.61 -2.82 22.01
C LEU A 600 7.96 -3.91 23.02
N SER A 601 7.47 -5.14 22.81
CA SER A 601 7.70 -6.29 23.70
C SER A 601 9.07 -6.96 23.53
N SER A 602 9.75 -6.77 22.39
CA SER A 602 11.14 -7.22 22.19
C SER A 602 12.18 -6.21 22.70
N GLY A 603 11.76 -5.11 23.34
CA GLY A 603 12.66 -4.01 23.71
C GLY A 603 13.39 -3.38 22.50
N ALA A 604 12.82 -3.53 21.30
CA ALA A 604 13.43 -3.09 20.05
C ALA A 604 13.19 -1.60 19.75
N LEU A 605 12.30 -0.95 20.51
CA LEU A 605 12.10 0.49 20.44
C LEU A 605 13.31 1.22 21.04
N ALA A 606 13.74 2.28 20.35
CA ALA A 606 14.81 3.17 20.78
C ALA A 606 14.37 4.10 21.93
N LEU A 607 14.00 3.51 23.07
CA LEU A 607 13.80 4.20 24.34
C LEU A 607 15.15 4.51 24.98
N GLY A 608 15.23 5.54 25.81
CA GLY A 608 16.47 5.94 26.49
C GLY A 608 17.14 4.76 27.20
N ASP A 609 16.38 4.01 28.00
CA ASP A 609 16.89 2.85 28.73
C ASP A 609 17.34 1.70 27.81
N ASN A 610 16.65 1.50 26.68
CA ASN A 610 17.02 0.48 25.68
C ASN A 610 18.25 0.87 24.87
N LEU A 611 18.50 2.16 24.68
CA LEU A 611 19.69 2.66 24.00
C LEU A 611 20.89 2.65 24.95
N LEU A 612 20.70 2.98 26.23
CA LEU A 612 21.71 2.84 27.30
C LEU A 612 22.12 1.37 27.49
N SER A 613 21.15 0.44 27.55
CA SER A 613 21.44 -0.99 27.67
C SER A 613 22.18 -1.57 26.44
N ARG A 614 22.18 -0.85 25.32
CA ARG A 614 22.94 -1.17 24.10
C ARG A 614 24.27 -0.44 24.00
N GLY A 615 24.69 0.26 25.06
CA GLY A 615 25.98 0.95 25.12
C GLY A 615 26.06 2.24 24.31
N LEU A 616 24.92 2.85 23.95
CA LEU A 616 24.90 4.16 23.31
C LEU A 616 24.89 5.25 24.39
N GLU A 617 25.88 6.15 24.36
CA GLU A 617 25.91 7.32 25.23
C GLU A 617 24.75 8.26 24.90
N ILE A 618 23.85 8.44 25.86
CA ILE A 618 22.73 9.38 25.78
C ILE A 618 22.90 10.39 26.90
N ASN A 619 22.71 11.67 26.58
CA ASN A 619 22.80 12.73 27.58
C ASN A 619 21.66 12.55 28.59
N ALA A 620 21.99 12.25 29.84
CA ALA A 620 21.01 11.90 30.88
C ALA A 620 20.02 13.03 31.20
N GLU A 621 20.36 14.27 30.88
CA GLU A 621 19.49 15.45 31.05
C GLU A 621 18.30 15.49 30.06
N GLU A 622 18.31 14.70 28.99
CA GLU A 622 17.22 14.66 27.98
C GLU A 622 16.24 13.48 28.19
N VAL A 623 16.40 12.66 29.22
CA VAL A 623 15.48 11.54 29.51
C VAL A 623 14.31 12.06 30.36
N PRO A 624 13.10 12.23 29.81
CA PRO A 624 11.99 12.76 30.59
C PRO A 624 11.33 11.61 31.33
N ILE A 625 11.39 11.70 32.67
CA ILE A 625 10.63 10.96 33.69
C ILE A 625 11.37 9.74 34.29
N THR A 626 12.02 9.98 35.43
CA THR A 626 12.54 8.94 36.35
C THR A 626 11.62 8.69 37.56
N ASN A 627 10.55 9.48 37.73
CA ASN A 627 9.66 9.39 38.88
C ASN A 627 8.34 8.69 38.49
N LEU A 628 8.39 7.37 38.37
CA LEU A 628 7.18 6.55 38.43
C LEU A 628 6.85 6.28 39.91
N SER A 629 5.60 6.53 40.29
CA SER A 629 5.08 6.25 41.63
C SER A 629 5.21 4.76 41.93
N THR A 630 5.95 4.41 43.00
CA THR A 630 6.31 3.06 43.43
C THR A 630 5.16 2.21 44.00
N ASN A 631 3.90 2.56 43.71
CA ASN A 631 2.70 1.93 44.31
C ASN A 631 1.72 1.40 43.26
N ILE A 632 2.21 0.83 42.17
CA ILE A 632 1.39 0.01 41.28
C ILE A 632 2.02 -1.38 41.32
N GLU A 633 1.28 -2.39 41.78
CA GLU A 633 1.68 -3.78 41.63
C GLU A 633 1.95 -4.01 40.13
N GLU A 634 3.23 -4.15 39.76
CA GLU A 634 3.66 -4.17 38.36
C GLU A 634 3.27 -5.51 37.72
N GLU A 635 2.09 -5.57 37.11
CA GLU A 635 1.86 -6.54 36.03
C GLU A 635 2.87 -6.25 34.91
N SER A 636 3.66 -7.26 34.52
CA SER A 636 4.63 -7.08 33.44
C SER A 636 3.89 -6.76 32.13
N PHE A 637 4.46 -5.92 31.25
CA PHE A 637 3.82 -5.63 29.95
C PHE A 637 3.49 -6.90 29.16
N THR A 638 4.26 -7.97 29.39
CA THR A 638 4.04 -9.32 28.86
C THR A 638 2.75 -9.98 29.39
N GLU A 639 2.42 -9.80 30.67
CA GLU A 639 1.15 -10.26 31.24
C GLU A 639 -0.02 -9.46 30.67
N VAL A 640 0.15 -8.14 30.54
CA VAL A 640 -0.91 -7.25 30.03
C VAL A 640 -1.24 -7.56 28.57
N ILE A 641 -0.25 -7.80 27.70
CA ILE A 641 -0.52 -8.15 26.29
C ILE A 641 -1.19 -9.54 26.16
N GLN A 642 -0.85 -10.48 27.04
CA GLN A 642 -1.49 -11.79 27.10
C GLN A 642 -2.94 -11.70 27.60
N ALA A 643 -3.21 -10.88 28.62
CA ALA A 643 -4.56 -10.63 29.12
C ALA A 643 -5.42 -9.86 28.11
N ALA A 644 -4.83 -8.86 27.44
CA ALA A 644 -5.53 -7.96 26.53
C ALA A 644 -6.14 -8.66 25.30
N ARG A 645 -5.66 -9.85 24.94
CA ARG A 645 -6.23 -10.67 23.84
C ARG A 645 -7.69 -11.03 24.09
N ASN A 646 -8.07 -11.19 25.36
CA ASN A 646 -9.39 -11.62 25.80
C ASN A 646 -10.25 -10.43 26.25
N TRP A 647 -9.74 -9.19 26.19
CA TRP A 647 -10.50 -8.03 26.59
C TRP A 647 -11.59 -7.73 25.57
N ILE A 648 -12.83 -7.75 26.06
CA ILE A 648 -14.02 -7.43 25.27
C ILE A 648 -14.29 -5.93 25.39
N CYS A 649 -14.29 -5.22 24.26
CA CYS A 649 -14.68 -3.82 24.22
C CYS A 649 -16.21 -3.70 24.33
N LEU A 650 -16.69 -3.25 25.49
CA LEU A 650 -18.13 -3.12 25.74
C LEU A 650 -18.76 -2.05 24.82
N PRO A 651 -19.99 -2.27 24.31
CA PRO A 651 -20.74 -1.23 23.60
C PRO A 651 -20.97 0.02 24.47
N PRO A 652 -21.06 1.25 23.92
CA PRO A 652 -21.30 1.64 22.53
C PRO A 652 -20.02 1.96 21.71
N ILE A 653 -18.89 1.32 22.03
CA ILE A 653 -17.59 1.56 21.38
C ILE A 653 -17.57 1.12 19.90
N GLY A 654 -18.58 0.41 19.40
CA GLY A 654 -18.79 0.21 17.96
C GLY A 654 -17.67 -0.57 17.25
N THR A 655 -16.84 -1.29 18.01
CA THR A 655 -15.86 -2.25 17.53
C THR A 655 -16.41 -3.64 17.79
N THR A 656 -16.48 -4.51 16.77
CA THR A 656 -17.12 -5.83 16.86
C THR A 656 -16.14 -7.00 16.76
N GLY A 657 -14.87 -6.72 16.44
CA GLY A 657 -13.82 -7.73 16.40
C GLY A 657 -12.52 -7.21 17.02
N GLY A 658 -12.01 -7.90 18.04
CA GLY A 658 -10.68 -7.64 18.61
C GLY A 658 -10.62 -6.62 19.75
N THR A 659 -9.42 -6.49 20.32
CA THR A 659 -9.10 -5.61 21.45
C THR A 659 -8.62 -4.24 20.99
N LEU A 660 -8.99 -3.17 21.70
CA LEU A 660 -8.46 -1.81 21.47
C LEU A 660 -7.01 -1.64 21.94
N PHE A 661 -6.47 -2.58 22.70
CA PHE A 661 -5.15 -2.48 23.32
C PHE A 661 -4.00 -2.11 22.35
N PRO A 662 -3.86 -2.75 21.16
CA PRO A 662 -2.81 -2.39 20.20
C PRO A 662 -2.92 -0.94 19.70
N TRP A 663 -4.15 -0.47 19.51
CA TRP A 663 -4.44 0.87 19.02
C TRP A 663 -4.13 1.92 20.08
N ILE A 664 -4.49 1.65 21.34
CA ILE A 664 -4.19 2.52 22.48
C ILE A 664 -2.68 2.63 22.68
N CYS A 665 -1.95 1.51 22.71
CA CYS A 665 -0.49 1.51 22.84
C CYS A 665 0.19 2.36 21.76
N TRP A 666 -0.26 2.23 20.51
CA TRP A 666 0.26 3.01 19.39
C TRP A 666 0.02 4.51 19.53
N PHE A 667 -1.19 4.90 19.92
CA PHE A 667 -1.54 6.31 20.04
C PHE A 667 -0.91 6.95 21.27
N LEU A 668 -0.72 6.21 22.37
CA LEU A 668 0.08 6.65 23.51
C LEU A 668 1.54 6.89 23.09
N TRP A 669 2.15 5.94 22.37
CA TRP A 669 3.50 6.09 21.82
C TRP A 669 3.63 7.31 20.89
N LEU A 670 2.65 7.51 20.01
CA LEU A 670 2.62 8.63 19.09
C LEU A 670 2.46 9.98 19.82
N THR A 671 1.54 10.06 20.78
CA THR A 671 1.32 11.28 21.59
C THR A 671 2.55 11.62 22.42
N ARG A 672 3.19 10.62 23.05
CA ARG A 672 4.47 10.78 23.76
C ARG A 672 5.55 11.36 22.84
N ASN A 673 5.75 10.77 21.66
CA ASN A 673 6.78 11.24 20.74
C ASN A 673 6.50 12.66 20.21
N ASN A 674 5.23 12.98 19.93
CA ASN A 674 4.85 14.35 19.57
C ASN A 674 5.12 15.34 20.71
N HIS A 675 4.98 14.92 21.97
CA HIS A 675 5.31 15.76 23.13
C HIS A 675 6.82 15.97 23.25
N ILE A 676 7.61 14.90 23.18
CA ILE A 676 9.07 14.93 23.34
C ILE A 676 9.76 15.66 22.19
N PHE A 677 9.37 15.38 20.94
CA PHE A 677 10.10 15.89 19.77
C PHE A 677 9.49 17.15 19.15
N ASP A 678 8.19 17.42 19.38
CA ASP A 678 7.50 18.58 18.81
C ASP A 678 6.93 19.54 19.88
N GLU A 679 7.25 19.36 21.17
CA GLU A 679 6.75 20.16 22.32
C GLU A 679 5.22 20.31 22.38
N LYS A 680 4.48 19.36 21.79
CA LYS A 680 3.00 19.40 21.79
C LYS A 680 2.46 18.94 23.14
N GLY A 681 1.52 19.68 23.74
CA GLY A 681 0.85 19.24 24.98
C GLY A 681 0.06 17.94 24.80
N PHE A 682 -0.13 17.19 25.90
CA PHE A 682 -0.97 15.99 25.91
C PHE A 682 -2.43 16.35 25.62
N THR A 683 -3.02 15.72 24.61
CA THR A 683 -4.44 15.92 24.26
C THR A 683 -5.29 14.76 24.76
N ARG A 684 -6.43 15.08 25.40
CA ARG A 684 -7.42 14.09 25.89
C ARG A 684 -8.04 13.24 24.78
N ASP A 685 -7.82 13.60 23.51
CA ASP A 685 -8.35 12.92 22.32
C ASP A 685 -7.57 11.66 21.89
N THR A 686 -6.49 11.30 22.58
CA THR A 686 -5.63 10.16 22.22
C THR A 686 -6.41 8.85 22.16
N ILE A 687 -7.31 8.62 23.13
CA ILE A 687 -8.19 7.44 23.17
C ILE A 687 -9.24 7.52 22.05
N SER A 688 -9.87 8.68 21.83
CA SER A 688 -10.85 8.87 20.75
C SER A 688 -10.24 8.59 19.37
N LYS A 689 -8.98 8.99 19.13
CA LYS A 689 -8.24 8.69 17.90
C LYS A 689 -7.94 7.20 17.74
N ALA A 690 -7.59 6.51 18.83
CA ALA A 690 -7.37 5.07 18.82
C ALA A 690 -8.67 4.32 18.46
N ILE A 691 -9.79 4.68 19.09
CA ILE A 691 -11.12 4.11 18.81
C ILE A 691 -11.52 4.38 17.36
N ALA A 692 -11.38 5.62 16.88
CA ALA A 692 -11.74 5.98 15.51
C ALA A 692 -10.95 5.18 14.47
N LYS A 693 -9.65 4.98 14.68
CA LYS A 693 -8.80 4.21 13.76
C LYS A 693 -9.03 2.71 13.81
N ALA A 694 -9.33 2.17 14.99
CA ALA A 694 -9.76 0.77 15.12
C ALA A 694 -11.03 0.52 14.30
N ARG A 695 -12.05 1.39 14.45
CA ARG A 695 -13.30 1.32 13.67
C ARG A 695 -13.08 1.48 12.17
N GLU A 696 -12.32 2.48 11.73
CA GLU A 696 -12.01 2.65 10.30
C GLU A 696 -11.38 1.39 9.72
N TRP A 697 -10.47 0.76 10.46
CA TRP A 697 -9.80 -0.46 10.04
C TRP A 697 -10.75 -1.65 10.00
N GLU A 698 -11.61 -1.83 11.02
CA GLU A 698 -12.65 -2.87 11.08
C GLU A 698 -13.68 -2.72 9.95
N ILE A 699 -14.20 -1.51 9.72
CA ILE A 699 -15.14 -1.21 8.64
C ILE A 699 -14.50 -1.52 7.28
N ALA A 700 -13.20 -1.23 7.11
CA ALA A 700 -12.48 -1.60 5.89
C ALA A 700 -12.28 -3.11 5.73
N GLN A 701 -12.48 -3.92 6.77
CA GLN A 701 -12.50 -5.39 6.69
C GLN A 701 -13.90 -5.93 6.36
N ILE A 702 -14.97 -5.17 6.63
CA ILE A 702 -16.34 -5.54 6.27
C ILE A 702 -16.47 -5.45 4.75
N ALA A 703 -16.66 -6.59 4.09
CA ALA A 703 -16.95 -6.63 2.66
C ALA A 703 -18.24 -5.83 2.36
N PRO A 704 -18.34 -5.12 1.21
CA PRO A 704 -19.57 -4.41 0.84
C PRO A 704 -20.77 -5.35 0.84
N PRO A 705 -21.99 -4.87 1.14
CA PRO A 705 -23.17 -5.70 1.27
C PRO A 705 -23.35 -6.53 0.00
N GLN A 706 -23.35 -7.86 0.16
CA GLN A 706 -23.77 -8.76 -0.90
C GLN A 706 -25.21 -8.40 -1.24
N LYS A 707 -25.47 -8.06 -2.52
CA LYS A 707 -26.83 -8.07 -3.06
C LYS A 707 -27.51 -9.35 -2.59
N GLU A 708 -28.71 -9.21 -2.04
CA GLU A 708 -29.53 -10.30 -1.51
C GLU A 708 -29.39 -11.54 -2.37
N LYS A 709 -28.77 -12.57 -1.80
CA LYS A 709 -28.89 -13.92 -2.34
C LYS A 709 -30.33 -14.32 -2.07
N THR A 710 -31.17 -14.15 -3.09
CA THR A 710 -32.39 -14.93 -3.19
C THR A 710 -32.02 -16.38 -2.96
N GLY A 711 -32.54 -16.94 -1.88
CA GLY A 711 -32.37 -18.34 -1.54
C GLY A 711 -32.81 -19.19 -2.72
N LYS A 712 -31.85 -19.88 -3.32
CA LYS A 712 -32.10 -21.22 -3.82
C LYS A 712 -31.09 -22.12 -3.15
N ALA A 713 -31.54 -22.83 -2.12
CA ALA A 713 -31.01 -24.14 -1.84
C ALA A 713 -30.96 -24.86 -3.19
N ARG A 714 -29.76 -25.19 -3.66
CA ARG A 714 -29.64 -26.26 -4.64
C ARG A 714 -29.88 -27.51 -3.83
N ASP A 715 -31.09 -28.05 -3.95
CA ASP A 715 -31.39 -29.42 -3.57
C ASP A 715 -30.26 -30.30 -4.11
N ALA A 716 -29.48 -30.86 -3.18
CA ALA A 716 -28.73 -32.07 -3.47
C ALA A 716 -29.80 -33.12 -3.80
N GLY A 717 -29.86 -33.55 -5.06
CA GLY A 717 -30.74 -34.65 -5.46
C GLY A 717 -30.51 -35.88 -4.54
N PRO A 718 -31.51 -36.76 -4.41
CA PRO A 718 -31.43 -37.88 -3.48
C PRO A 718 -30.17 -38.72 -3.75
N PRO A 719 -29.46 -39.18 -2.70
CA PRO A 719 -28.25 -39.98 -2.86
C PRO A 719 -28.58 -41.25 -3.65
N ASN A 720 -27.80 -41.51 -4.69
CA ASN A 720 -27.90 -42.73 -5.48
C ASN A 720 -27.75 -43.94 -4.51
N PRO A 721 -28.69 -44.90 -4.46
CA PRO A 721 -28.65 -46.05 -3.55
C PRO A 721 -27.39 -46.91 -3.65
N GLN A 722 -26.60 -46.73 -4.71
CA GLN A 722 -25.33 -47.41 -4.96
C GLN A 722 -24.08 -46.66 -4.45
N THR A 723 -24.24 -45.46 -3.86
CA THR A 723 -23.10 -44.69 -3.33
C THR A 723 -22.62 -45.31 -2.02
N ILE A 724 -21.33 -45.67 -1.95
CA ILE A 724 -20.72 -46.23 -0.73
C ILE A 724 -20.22 -45.07 0.12
N VAL A 725 -20.55 -45.07 1.41
CA VAL A 725 -20.12 -44.05 2.37
C VAL A 725 -18.98 -44.63 3.22
N CYS A 726 -17.87 -43.91 3.34
CA CYS A 726 -16.71 -44.34 4.12
C CYS A 726 -16.42 -43.33 5.21
N PHE A 727 -16.38 -43.75 6.47
CA PHE A 727 -15.92 -42.94 7.60
C PHE A 727 -14.46 -43.26 7.88
N VAL A 728 -13.61 -42.24 8.00
CA VAL A 728 -12.17 -42.37 8.26
C VAL A 728 -11.78 -41.57 9.48
N ASP A 729 -10.83 -42.08 10.27
CA ASP A 729 -10.28 -41.44 11.47
C ASP A 729 -8.86 -41.95 11.77
N ALA A 730 -8.09 -41.19 12.54
CA ALA A 730 -6.73 -41.56 12.94
C ALA A 730 -6.45 -41.27 14.42
N ALA A 731 -5.69 -42.18 15.04
CA ALA A 731 -5.11 -41.99 16.36
C ALA A 731 -3.60 -41.84 16.24
N TRP A 732 -3.00 -40.88 16.95
CA TRP A 732 -1.56 -40.62 16.88
C TRP A 732 -0.95 -40.44 18.27
N ARG A 733 0.22 -41.05 18.50
CA ARG A 733 1.00 -40.93 19.73
C ARG A 733 2.29 -40.14 19.48
N PRO A 734 2.48 -38.98 20.13
CA PRO A 734 3.69 -38.17 19.96
C PRO A 734 4.95 -38.85 20.46
N GLU A 735 4.86 -39.71 21.48
CA GLU A 735 6.03 -40.25 22.20
C GLU A 735 6.90 -41.15 21.32
N ASN A 736 6.28 -41.88 20.39
CA ASN A 736 6.95 -42.81 19.48
C ASN A 736 6.60 -42.57 18.01
N GLN A 737 5.89 -41.47 17.71
CA GLN A 737 5.39 -41.13 16.37
C GLN A 737 4.59 -42.26 15.72
N ALA A 738 3.92 -43.11 16.51
CA ALA A 738 3.07 -44.17 15.99
C ALA A 738 1.66 -43.63 15.69
N ALA A 739 1.12 -44.04 14.55
CA ALA A 739 -0.26 -43.76 14.17
C ALA A 739 -1.04 -45.06 13.95
N GLY A 740 -2.30 -45.07 14.38
CA GLY A 740 -3.30 -46.05 14.00
C GLY A 740 -4.35 -45.39 13.10
N TYR A 741 -4.76 -46.09 12.06
CA TYR A 741 -5.73 -45.66 11.05
C TYR A 741 -6.96 -46.56 11.16
N GLY A 742 -8.15 -45.96 11.08
CA GLY A 742 -9.41 -46.68 11.07
C GLY A 742 -10.32 -46.19 9.97
N TRP A 743 -10.96 -47.12 9.27
CA TRP A 743 -12.00 -46.78 8.29
C TRP A 743 -13.14 -47.79 8.25
N VAL A 744 -14.35 -47.29 7.99
CA VAL A 744 -15.58 -48.09 7.94
C VAL A 744 -16.39 -47.72 6.71
N PHE A 745 -16.70 -48.70 5.88
CA PHE A 745 -17.56 -48.58 4.71
C PHE A 745 -18.97 -49.04 5.00
N LYS A 746 -19.93 -48.25 4.53
CA LYS A 746 -21.36 -48.49 4.60
C LYS A 746 -22.02 -48.27 3.24
N SER A 747 -23.14 -48.95 3.02
CA SER A 747 -24.01 -48.73 1.87
C SER A 747 -24.72 -47.37 1.99
N GLY A 748 -25.28 -46.84 0.90
CA GLY A 748 -26.08 -45.61 0.90
C GLY A 748 -27.34 -45.65 1.78
N LYS A 749 -27.69 -46.82 2.33
CA LYS A 749 -28.73 -47.06 3.33
C LYS A 749 -28.20 -47.23 4.77
N ASP A 750 -26.94 -46.88 5.01
CA ASP A 750 -26.21 -47.03 6.29
C ASP A 750 -25.96 -48.49 6.75
N GLU A 751 -26.09 -49.48 5.84
CA GLU A 751 -25.75 -50.88 6.13
C GLU A 751 -24.23 -51.08 6.13
N PHE A 752 -23.68 -51.75 7.16
CA PHE A 752 -22.25 -52.04 7.26
C PHE A 752 -21.78 -52.94 6.12
N LEU A 753 -20.71 -52.54 5.43
CA LEU A 753 -20.08 -53.32 4.37
C LEU A 753 -18.75 -53.92 4.83
N LYS A 754 -17.87 -53.08 5.39
CA LYS A 754 -16.53 -53.50 5.77
C LYS A 754 -15.88 -52.47 6.69
N GLU A 755 -14.95 -52.93 7.52
CA GLU A 755 -14.00 -52.07 8.22
C GLU A 755 -12.56 -52.52 7.95
N GLY A 756 -11.63 -51.59 8.12
CA GLY A 756 -10.20 -51.84 8.01
C GLY A 756 -9.43 -50.99 8.99
N CYS A 757 -8.24 -51.46 9.32
CA CYS A 757 -7.32 -50.76 10.18
C CYS A 757 -5.88 -51.02 9.75
N LYS A 758 -5.00 -50.10 10.11
CA LYS A 758 -3.56 -50.21 9.89
C LYS A 758 -2.86 -49.36 10.96
N ALA A 759 -1.63 -49.71 11.30
CA ALA A 759 -0.80 -48.88 12.15
C ALA A 759 0.62 -48.83 11.60
N GLU A 760 1.26 -47.68 11.72
CA GLU A 760 2.63 -47.45 11.25
C GLU A 760 3.35 -46.35 12.04
N ALA A 761 4.69 -46.41 12.02
CA ALA A 761 5.58 -45.39 12.57
C ALA A 761 6.85 -45.33 11.68
N PRO A 762 7.48 -44.15 11.49
CA PRO A 762 7.14 -42.87 12.10
C PRO A 762 6.16 -42.03 11.27
N VAL A 763 5.15 -41.46 11.93
CA VAL A 763 4.22 -40.46 11.39
C VAL A 763 4.42 -39.14 12.10
N ARG A 764 4.65 -38.07 11.34
CA ARG A 764 5.17 -36.80 11.89
C ARG A 764 4.16 -35.97 12.69
N SER A 765 2.86 -36.20 12.49
CA SER A 765 1.81 -35.47 13.20
C SER A 765 0.43 -36.13 13.12
N PRO A 766 -0.53 -35.65 13.95
CA PRO A 766 -1.92 -36.07 13.85
C PRO A 766 -2.53 -35.80 12.47
N LEU A 767 -2.25 -34.65 11.85
CA LEU A 767 -2.83 -34.30 10.56
C LEU A 767 -2.29 -35.19 9.43
N ALA A 768 -1.01 -35.57 9.51
CA ALA A 768 -0.45 -36.57 8.61
C ALA A 768 -1.08 -37.95 8.80
N ALA A 769 -1.38 -38.34 10.04
CA ALA A 769 -2.09 -39.58 10.34
C ALA A 769 -3.51 -39.60 9.74
N GLU A 770 -4.26 -38.51 9.86
CA GLU A 770 -5.59 -38.34 9.24
C GLU A 770 -5.54 -38.50 7.72
N ALA A 771 -4.57 -37.85 7.08
CA ALA A 771 -4.39 -37.93 5.63
C ALA A 771 -4.03 -39.36 5.20
N LEU A 772 -3.14 -40.03 5.93
CA LEU A 772 -2.74 -41.41 5.64
C LEU A 772 -3.90 -42.39 5.85
N ALA A 773 -4.73 -42.21 6.88
CA ALA A 773 -5.94 -43.01 7.08
C ALA A 773 -6.91 -42.90 5.89
N LEU A 774 -7.12 -41.70 5.37
CA LEU A 774 -7.95 -41.48 4.18
C LEU A 774 -7.37 -42.16 2.93
N ARG A 775 -6.05 -42.05 2.74
CA ARG A 775 -5.33 -42.69 1.64
C ARG A 775 -5.47 -44.22 1.67
N GLU A 776 -5.32 -44.84 2.85
CA GLU A 776 -5.47 -46.30 2.99
C GLU A 776 -6.92 -46.75 2.77
N ALA A 777 -7.91 -45.97 3.21
CA ALA A 777 -9.30 -46.22 2.88
C ALA A 777 -9.55 -46.17 1.36
N LEU A 778 -8.94 -45.23 0.64
CA LEU A 778 -9.04 -45.18 -0.83
C LEU A 778 -8.40 -46.40 -1.51
N LEU A 779 -7.26 -46.88 -1.01
CA LEU A 779 -6.61 -48.08 -1.53
C LEU A 779 -7.48 -49.32 -1.36
N GLU A 780 -8.13 -49.48 -0.20
CA GLU A 780 -9.05 -50.58 0.09
C GLU A 780 -10.33 -50.48 -0.77
N ALA A 781 -10.87 -49.28 -0.97
CA ALA A 781 -12.03 -49.08 -1.84
C ALA A 781 -11.71 -49.43 -3.30
N ARG A 782 -10.50 -49.07 -3.76
CA ARG A 782 -10.01 -49.38 -5.11
C ARG A 782 -9.79 -50.88 -5.32
N SER A 783 -9.21 -51.59 -4.34
CA SER A 783 -8.97 -53.04 -4.47
C SER A 783 -10.28 -53.84 -4.60
N ARG A 784 -11.39 -53.29 -4.09
CA ARG A 784 -12.73 -53.87 -4.16
C ARG A 784 -13.52 -53.49 -5.42
N GLY A 785 -12.96 -52.64 -6.28
CA GLY A 785 -13.60 -52.19 -7.51
C GLY A 785 -14.79 -51.25 -7.28
N TRP A 786 -14.85 -50.58 -6.14
CA TRP A 786 -15.91 -49.60 -5.88
C TRP A 786 -15.65 -48.31 -6.67
N THR A 787 -16.67 -47.80 -7.35
CA THR A 787 -16.52 -46.68 -8.30
C THR A 787 -17.26 -45.40 -7.89
N ASP A 788 -18.23 -45.47 -6.97
CA ASP A 788 -18.98 -44.32 -6.43
C ASP A 788 -18.83 -44.26 -4.90
N LEU A 789 -18.06 -43.29 -4.41
CA LEU A 789 -17.60 -43.24 -3.01
C LEU A 789 -17.82 -41.85 -2.38
N CYS A 790 -18.32 -41.81 -1.14
CA CYS A 790 -18.42 -40.62 -0.32
C CYS A 790 -17.62 -40.81 0.97
N ILE A 791 -16.46 -40.18 1.07
CA ILE A 791 -15.62 -40.21 2.26
C ILE A 791 -16.06 -39.11 3.24
N LYS A 792 -16.14 -39.47 4.52
CA LYS A 792 -16.49 -38.62 5.64
C LYS A 792 -15.31 -38.58 6.62
N SER A 793 -14.78 -37.39 6.85
CA SER A 793 -13.70 -37.14 7.83
C SER A 793 -14.10 -36.01 8.77
N ASP A 794 -13.73 -36.10 10.03
CA ASP A 794 -13.95 -35.06 11.04
C ASP A 794 -12.82 -34.01 11.09
N SER A 795 -11.78 -34.17 10.27
CA SER A 795 -10.71 -33.19 10.10
C SER A 795 -11.11 -32.15 9.06
N GLN A 796 -11.67 -31.01 9.53
CA GLN A 796 -12.02 -29.91 8.64
C GLN A 796 -10.80 -29.37 7.88
N THR A 797 -9.62 -29.41 8.51
CA THR A 797 -8.35 -29.00 7.89
C THR A 797 -7.97 -29.93 6.74
N LEU A 798 -8.07 -31.25 6.90
CA LEU A 798 -7.81 -32.22 5.83
C LEU A 798 -8.84 -32.09 4.71
N VAL A 799 -10.12 -31.99 5.04
CA VAL A 799 -11.20 -31.82 4.05
C VAL A 799 -11.00 -30.52 3.25
N ARG A 800 -10.58 -29.43 3.88
CA ARG A 800 -10.20 -28.19 3.19
C ARG A 800 -8.96 -28.40 2.33
N ALA A 801 -7.88 -28.99 2.86
CA ALA A 801 -6.67 -29.27 2.08
C ALA A 801 -6.99 -30.05 0.78
N ILE A 802 -7.89 -31.04 0.85
CA ILE A 802 -8.36 -31.81 -0.31
C ILE A 802 -9.32 -31.00 -1.21
N ARG A 803 -10.24 -30.18 -0.67
CA ARG A 803 -11.26 -29.47 -1.47
C ARG A 803 -10.78 -28.15 -2.09
N SER A 804 -10.00 -27.36 -1.36
CA SER A 804 -9.51 -26.04 -1.77
C SER A 804 -8.08 -26.09 -2.36
N ASN A 805 -7.45 -27.26 -2.39
CA ASN A 805 -6.05 -27.44 -2.81
C ASN A 805 -5.11 -26.53 -1.98
N ASP A 806 -5.42 -26.35 -0.70
CA ASP A 806 -4.62 -25.55 0.23
C ASP A 806 -3.30 -26.28 0.52
N ASN A 807 -2.18 -25.58 0.32
CA ASN A 807 -0.83 -26.13 0.50
C ASN A 807 -0.47 -26.23 1.99
N VAL A 808 -0.91 -27.31 2.63
CA VAL A 808 -0.41 -27.71 3.96
C VAL A 808 0.87 -28.53 3.75
N ALA A 809 2.03 -27.88 3.89
CA ALA A 809 3.35 -28.43 3.56
C ALA A 809 3.63 -29.81 4.19
N GLU A 810 3.07 -30.06 5.37
CA GLU A 810 3.23 -31.30 6.13
C GLU A 810 2.56 -32.54 5.49
N ILE A 811 1.39 -32.37 4.88
CA ILE A 811 0.61 -33.47 4.29
C ILE A 811 0.57 -33.41 2.77
N TYR A 812 1.27 -32.45 2.15
CA TYR A 812 1.22 -32.17 0.73
C TYR A 812 1.42 -33.43 -0.12
N GLY A 813 2.44 -34.24 0.18
CA GLY A 813 2.70 -35.49 -0.54
C GLY A 813 1.53 -36.50 -0.42
N VAL A 814 0.97 -36.64 0.78
CA VAL A 814 -0.15 -37.57 1.03
C VAL A 814 -1.45 -37.08 0.38
N VAL A 815 -1.69 -35.77 0.35
CA VAL A 815 -2.83 -35.16 -0.33
C VAL A 815 -2.73 -35.34 -1.85
N GLN A 816 -1.54 -35.26 -2.43
CA GLN A 816 -1.33 -35.60 -3.84
C GLN A 816 -1.62 -37.08 -4.12
N ASP A 817 -1.19 -37.99 -3.24
CA ASP A 817 -1.53 -39.42 -3.34
C ASP A 817 -3.05 -39.64 -3.27
N ILE A 818 -3.75 -38.95 -2.36
CA ILE A 818 -5.21 -38.98 -2.24
C ILE A 818 -5.88 -38.50 -3.52
N HIS A 819 -5.42 -37.38 -4.09
CA HIS A 819 -5.95 -36.86 -5.35
C HIS A 819 -5.72 -37.81 -6.51
N LEU A 820 -4.53 -38.42 -6.58
CA LEU A 820 -4.21 -39.42 -7.60
C LEU A 820 -5.11 -40.65 -7.46
N LEU A 821 -5.29 -41.17 -6.24
CA LEU A 821 -6.20 -42.30 -5.99
C LEU A 821 -7.66 -41.95 -6.29
N ALA A 822 -8.09 -40.73 -5.96
CA ALA A 822 -9.43 -40.23 -6.26
C ALA A 822 -9.76 -40.27 -7.76
N THR A 823 -8.76 -40.13 -8.65
CA THR A 823 -8.98 -40.24 -10.11
C THR A 823 -9.41 -41.65 -10.57
N SER A 824 -9.21 -42.68 -9.75
CA SER A 824 -9.61 -44.05 -10.08
C SER A 824 -11.10 -44.34 -9.80
N PHE A 825 -11.83 -43.39 -9.20
CA PHE A 825 -13.26 -43.50 -8.91
C PHE A 825 -14.06 -42.69 -9.94
N VAL A 826 -15.18 -43.25 -10.41
CA VAL A 826 -16.10 -42.58 -11.34
C VAL A 826 -16.74 -41.37 -10.66
N LYS A 827 -17.05 -41.50 -9.38
CA LYS A 827 -17.58 -40.43 -8.56
C LYS A 827 -17.01 -40.55 -7.15
N ILE A 828 -16.41 -39.47 -6.68
CA ILE A 828 -15.88 -39.39 -5.33
C ILE A 828 -16.17 -38.02 -4.72
N SER A 829 -16.65 -38.00 -3.48
CA SER A 829 -16.69 -36.80 -2.66
C SER A 829 -16.02 -37.06 -1.32
N VAL A 830 -15.28 -36.07 -0.82
CA VAL A 830 -14.74 -36.06 0.54
C VAL A 830 -15.45 -34.96 1.28
N GLU A 831 -16.13 -35.24 2.39
CA GLU A 831 -16.94 -34.29 3.13
C GLU A 831 -16.61 -34.26 4.61
N PHE A 832 -16.76 -33.09 5.21
CA PHE A 832 -16.60 -32.93 6.65
C PHE A 832 -17.81 -33.53 7.37
N THR A 833 -17.55 -34.32 8.41
CA THR A 833 -18.58 -34.87 9.29
C THR A 833 -18.25 -34.56 10.76
N PRO A 834 -19.23 -34.30 11.64
CA PRO A 834 -18.95 -34.14 13.07
C PRO A 834 -18.42 -35.45 13.67
N ARG A 835 -17.50 -35.34 14.65
CA ARG A 835 -16.88 -36.49 15.34
C ARG A 835 -17.88 -37.44 16.02
N SER A 836 -19.08 -36.96 16.37
CA SER A 836 -20.16 -37.82 16.88
C SER A 836 -20.63 -38.87 15.87
N GLN A 837 -20.37 -38.67 14.57
CA GLN A 837 -20.76 -39.57 13.48
C GLN A 837 -19.60 -40.47 12.99
N SER A 838 -18.35 -40.25 13.44
CA SER A 838 -17.16 -41.06 13.08
C SER A 838 -16.67 -42.00 14.19
N GLN A 839 -17.42 -42.15 15.29
CA GLN A 839 -17.00 -42.87 16.51
C GLN A 839 -16.48 -44.30 16.27
N GLN A 840 -17.04 -45.00 15.29
CA GLN A 840 -16.61 -46.36 14.95
C GLN A 840 -15.20 -46.37 14.32
N ALA A 841 -14.91 -45.44 13.43
CA ALA A 841 -13.58 -45.30 12.82
C ALA A 841 -12.53 -44.83 13.87
N ASP A 842 -12.88 -43.90 14.77
CA ASP A 842 -12.06 -43.46 15.91
C ASP A 842 -11.66 -44.64 16.81
N SER A 843 -12.64 -45.49 17.14
CA SER A 843 -12.41 -46.66 18.01
C SER A 843 -11.48 -47.68 17.36
N ILE A 844 -11.63 -47.91 16.05
CA ILE A 844 -10.78 -48.81 15.27
C ILE A 844 -9.35 -48.26 15.17
N ALA A 845 -9.19 -46.96 14.92
CA ALA A 845 -7.89 -46.30 14.85
C ALA A 845 -7.13 -46.39 16.18
N LYS A 846 -7.82 -46.17 17.31
CA LYS A 846 -7.26 -46.30 18.66
C LYS A 846 -6.86 -47.73 19.00
N LEU A 847 -7.66 -48.72 18.57
CA LEU A 847 -7.36 -50.14 18.76
C LEU A 847 -6.17 -50.59 17.91
N ALA A 848 -6.06 -50.12 16.66
CA ALA A 848 -4.90 -50.38 15.82
C ALA A 848 -3.60 -49.82 16.43
N LEU A 849 -3.68 -48.61 17.01
CA LEU A 849 -2.54 -47.98 17.68
C LEU A 849 -2.17 -48.66 19.00
N SER A 850 -3.14 -49.22 19.75
CA SER A 850 -2.86 -49.91 21.01
C SER A 850 -2.20 -51.28 20.81
N LEU A 851 -2.48 -51.94 19.67
CA LEU A 851 -1.89 -53.23 19.29
C LEU A 851 -0.54 -53.09 18.58
N PHE A 852 -0.13 -51.88 18.19
CA PHE A 852 1.10 -51.63 17.45
C PHE A 852 2.32 -51.49 18.37
N VAL A 853 3.33 -52.34 18.15
CA VAL A 853 4.62 -52.30 18.86
C VAL A 853 5.71 -51.85 17.88
N PRO A 854 6.33 -50.67 18.04
CA PRO A 854 7.37 -50.18 17.14
C PRO A 854 8.66 -51.00 17.25
N PHE A 855 9.33 -51.23 16.11
CA PHE A 855 10.64 -51.89 16.00
C PHE A 855 11.78 -50.97 16.51
N THR A 856 11.80 -50.63 17.80
CA THR A 856 12.92 -49.91 18.44
C THR A 856 13.38 -50.54 19.76
N SER A 857 12.89 -51.74 20.10
CA SER A 857 13.20 -52.43 21.36
C SER A 857 14.10 -53.65 21.20
N PHE A 858 15.15 -53.60 20.38
CA PHE A 858 16.26 -54.57 20.47
C PHE A 858 17.57 -53.92 20.02
N VAL A 859 18.31 -53.30 20.97
CA VAL A 859 19.77 -53.45 21.16
C VAL A 859 20.14 -52.91 22.56
N SER A 860 20.57 -53.85 23.42
CA SER A 860 21.58 -53.76 24.49
C SER A 860 21.30 -52.99 25.80
N ARG A 861 20.78 -53.72 26.80
CA ARG A 861 21.39 -53.77 28.14
C ARG A 861 22.22 -55.07 28.23
N ASN A 862 23.54 -54.95 28.41
CA ASN A 862 24.37 -55.70 29.38
C ASN A 862 25.87 -55.56 29.08
N ASN A 863 26.62 -55.17 30.12
CA ASN A 863 28.07 -55.17 30.35
C ASN A 863 28.98 -54.38 29.40
#